data_AF-A0AAD0PUU6-F1
#
_entry.id   AF-A0AAD0PUU6-F1
#
_cell.length_a   1.000
_cell.length_b   1.000
_cell.length_c   1.000
_cell.angle_alpha   90.00
_cell.angle_beta   90.00
_cell.angle_gamma   90.00
#
_symmetry.space_group_name_H-M   'P 1'
#
loop_
_entity.id
_entity.type
_entity.pdbx_description
1 polymer ?
#
loop_
_entity_poly.entity_id
_entity_poly.type
_entity_poly.pdbx_seq_one_letter_code
_entity_poly.pdbx_strand_id
1 'polypeptide(L)'
;MTQLNPAQQPLSEPTQAVDAHIDLMDPAESADYETTRKALLAVMQNSNAPISLEDIRIKPDPASGFGEYCAEKAALPAPLQAEKQELPFQIDSDGSVSLALMLSYNYGLSLPPSPDKTAIKTLLNTLAELRASQELGLIDQFDIKAMLTPKNLQDLKRARTEYLGNEGGTLLSKLGAEIIASCPLADVQDSPVAVMARVLRSGPARALGQTLLAQLDRPEGETSASLMTLMDRILWHAISSDLQQPEDRKPGEIAGYTFSRTENLGRSHADILNDMHSHLINTGKAASINEAILARFILALENCPEWLVNGVPDDLPYGCTEVWVNFQHGVTLAEAIEFGSSRWMSFDDLIELPVIFNKKMDTEEQQAAYLTTRLPILLAWAQANGHIRIQGNLPYSEQEIAQAVSAFEESETESLEAVNALVRTAPERKAMAIVAMTEARRTPAIQQILKQEDYPFPPIDLRPRLAVLRKSHTPVYRDHKGTLSASNLPYNAYGIKHDSSSLLEVYMAGENIDDWRLPGRDSTEGLLPINREMQLLYKALPDINQQFEHEFQAYLADARKAYATIIKKLLTQLPFKHRLAIENGAVSLYSLRLPTQDLMAIAESEKHREPLRGRAGFIIGAVYEGKTRFYEVFPLLMRVRYRPDLKALIENGVPGIEFWTITPTIPTPVIVNKGRTLPFDQNAYLRGDEPRDGATATMIAEIVGEPFGPSNTETALHMPITTFSKRCTGIASIVCSQLFYVNEDDLYAQCKGITKIEKDKSAPGAIKEITNILISLTPWPEFKSLLSGEKNRMRAGALGLSVYMIPYGGFAGKLLAGTAKVATRLGKKLIARVGKVHVSKLLMKTRITLRGTTSINIRPAPDVTGKVLTGVSQFVEKHVTWKFLAITVGKGYSRRLIASMGTQEPQAEEQKST
;
A
#
# COMPACT_ATOMS: atom_id res chain seq x y z
N MET A 1 61.64 29.28 24.12
CA MET A 1 60.71 30.39 24.40
C MET A 1 59.31 29.87 24.14
N THR A 2 58.41 29.64 25.09
CA THR A 2 58.38 29.90 26.53
C THR A 2 57.37 28.91 27.10
N GLN A 3 57.73 28.26 28.21
CA GLN A 3 56.88 27.36 28.99
C GLN A 3 55.64 28.08 29.55
N LEU A 4 54.54 27.35 29.77
CA LEU A 4 53.59 27.61 30.86
C LEU A 4 52.84 26.31 31.24
N ASN A 5 53.33 25.72 32.34
CA ASN A 5 52.67 24.96 33.42
C ASN A 5 51.62 23.84 33.17
N PRO A 6 51.85 22.63 33.71
CA PRO A 6 50.83 21.63 34.01
C PRO A 6 50.43 21.67 35.49
N ALA A 7 49.19 22.06 35.82
CA ALA A 7 48.59 21.79 37.13
C ALA A 7 47.06 21.90 37.10
N GLN A 8 46.41 20.86 37.61
CA GLN A 8 45.05 20.83 38.18
C GLN A 8 43.86 20.88 37.19
N GLN A 9 43.62 19.77 36.49
CA GLN A 9 42.25 19.28 36.37
C GLN A 9 41.89 18.57 37.68
N PRO A 10 40.74 18.85 38.30
CA PRO A 10 40.28 18.04 39.42
C PRO A 10 40.12 16.60 38.94
N LEU A 11 40.64 15.64 39.70
CA LEU A 11 40.22 14.25 39.60
C LEU A 11 38.69 14.28 39.63
N SER A 12 38.07 14.02 38.48
CA SER A 12 36.69 13.58 38.46
C SER A 12 36.70 12.32 39.31
N GLU A 13 35.98 12.35 40.42
CA GLU A 13 35.65 11.13 41.18
C GLU A 13 35.25 10.04 40.17
N PRO A 14 35.63 8.77 40.38
CA PRO A 14 35.08 7.71 39.57
C PRO A 14 33.57 7.87 39.68
N THR A 15 32.93 8.22 38.56
CA THR A 15 31.48 8.32 38.46
C THR A 15 30.95 7.05 39.08
N GLN A 16 30.32 7.15 40.26
CA GLN A 16 29.69 6.02 40.92
C GLN A 16 28.90 5.30 39.84
N ALA A 17 29.20 4.01 39.64
CA ALA A 17 28.38 3.15 38.82
C ALA A 17 26.94 3.39 39.27
N VAL A 18 26.15 4.04 38.40
CA VAL A 18 24.75 4.36 38.70
C VAL A 18 24.11 3.01 39.00
N ASP A 19 23.68 2.81 40.25
CA ASP A 19 22.94 1.63 40.69
C ASP A 19 21.82 1.40 39.70
N ALA A 20 21.99 0.40 38.81
CA ALA A 20 20.98 0.02 37.86
C ALA A 20 19.88 -0.70 38.64
N HIS A 21 18.93 0.06 39.19
CA HIS A 21 17.77 -0.51 39.86
C HIS A 21 17.10 -1.53 38.92
N ILE A 22 16.95 -2.75 39.43
CA ILE A 22 16.36 -3.90 38.72
C ILE A 22 14.86 -3.71 38.52
N ASP A 23 14.21 -2.83 39.30
CA ASP A 23 12.82 -2.44 39.09
C ASP A 23 12.67 -1.65 37.77
N LEU A 24 12.14 -2.33 36.76
CA LEU A 24 11.96 -1.80 35.41
C LEU A 24 10.71 -0.91 35.27
N MET A 25 9.86 -0.83 36.30
CA MET A 25 8.62 -0.08 36.24
C MET A 25 8.36 0.75 37.48
N ASP A 26 8.07 2.03 37.28
CA ASP A 26 7.73 2.97 38.33
C ASP A 26 6.34 2.63 38.93
N PRO A 27 6.19 2.60 40.27
CA PRO A 27 4.89 2.41 40.91
C PRO A 27 3.78 3.36 40.42
N ALA A 28 4.12 4.61 40.10
CA ALA A 28 3.19 5.62 39.58
C ALA A 28 2.74 5.31 38.14
N GLU A 29 3.67 4.91 37.26
CA GLU A 29 3.33 4.41 35.92
C GLU A 29 2.45 3.15 36.00
N SER A 30 2.63 2.34 37.04
CA SER A 30 1.81 1.17 37.29
C SER A 30 0.38 1.51 37.74
N ALA A 31 0.22 2.55 38.55
CA ALA A 31 -1.10 3.07 38.92
C ALA A 31 -1.86 3.64 37.72
N ASP A 32 -1.16 4.32 36.81
CA ASP A 32 -1.69 4.84 35.54
C ASP A 32 -2.22 3.73 34.63
N TYR A 33 -1.47 2.63 34.51
CA TYR A 33 -1.90 1.45 33.76
C TYR A 33 -3.19 0.85 34.33
N GLU A 34 -3.24 0.62 35.64
CA GLU A 34 -4.42 0.04 36.28
C GLU A 34 -5.65 0.94 36.15
N THR A 35 -5.45 2.26 36.24
CA THR A 35 -6.52 3.24 36.04
C THR A 35 -7.06 3.19 34.61
N THR A 36 -6.16 3.16 33.62
CA THR A 36 -6.52 3.06 32.19
C THR A 36 -7.24 1.73 31.90
N ARG A 37 -6.73 0.62 32.40
CA ARG A 37 -7.31 -0.72 32.24
C ARG A 37 -8.71 -0.81 32.85
N LYS A 38 -8.90 -0.27 34.07
CA LYS A 38 -10.22 -0.22 34.73
C LYS A 38 -11.22 0.61 33.93
N ALA A 39 -10.80 1.76 33.38
CA ALA A 39 -11.65 2.57 32.52
C ALA A 39 -12.13 1.79 31.30
N LEU A 40 -11.23 1.11 30.58
CA LEU A 40 -11.58 0.29 29.42
C LEU A 40 -12.50 -0.89 29.76
N LEU A 41 -12.25 -1.57 30.89
CA LEU A 41 -13.13 -2.65 31.37
C LEU A 41 -14.54 -2.16 31.71
N ALA A 42 -14.65 -0.96 32.32
CA ALA A 42 -15.94 -0.36 32.63
C ALA A 42 -16.74 -0.05 31.35
N VAL A 43 -16.06 0.40 30.28
CA VAL A 43 -16.72 0.58 28.97
C VAL A 43 -17.20 -0.75 28.41
N MET A 44 -16.36 -1.79 28.44
CA MET A 44 -16.72 -3.12 27.91
C MET A 44 -17.92 -3.76 28.62
N GLN A 45 -18.08 -3.48 29.92
CA GLN A 45 -19.19 -3.99 30.74
C GLN A 45 -20.50 -3.20 30.56
N ASN A 46 -20.42 -1.92 30.18
CA ASN A 46 -21.60 -1.09 29.99
C ASN A 46 -22.33 -1.46 28.68
N SER A 47 -23.51 -2.05 28.81
CA SER A 47 -24.27 -2.61 27.68
C SER A 47 -25.38 -1.68 27.15
N ASN A 48 -25.62 -0.52 27.80
CA ASN A 48 -26.88 0.24 27.63
C ASN A 48 -26.73 1.71 27.18
N ALA A 49 -25.54 2.23 26.90
CA ALA A 49 -25.38 3.58 26.33
C ALA A 49 -24.13 3.69 25.46
N PRO A 50 -24.16 4.44 24.33
CA PRO A 50 -22.97 4.77 23.58
C PRO A 50 -22.12 5.73 24.42
N ILE A 51 -21.20 5.18 25.22
CA ILE A 51 -20.18 5.98 25.89
C ILE A 51 -19.22 6.45 24.80
N SER A 52 -19.14 7.76 24.56
CA SER A 52 -18.07 8.32 23.76
C SER A 52 -16.76 8.09 24.50
N LEU A 53 -15.86 7.27 23.95
CA LEU A 53 -14.56 6.97 24.55
C LEU A 53 -13.71 8.24 24.75
N GLU A 54 -13.98 9.29 23.98
CA GLU A 54 -13.30 10.59 24.05
C GLU A 54 -13.72 11.41 25.28
N ASP A 55 -14.90 11.16 25.84
CA ASP A 55 -15.44 11.91 27.00
C ASP A 55 -14.97 11.33 28.35
N ILE A 56 -14.33 10.16 28.34
CA ILE A 56 -13.83 9.53 29.57
C ILE A 56 -12.61 10.32 30.05
N ARG A 57 -12.73 10.90 31.25
CA ARG A 57 -11.64 11.63 31.91
C ARG A 57 -10.89 10.73 32.89
N ILE A 58 -9.56 10.71 32.76
CA ILE A 58 -8.63 9.97 33.60
C ILE A 58 -7.68 10.98 34.24
N LYS A 59 -7.46 10.84 35.54
CA LYS A 59 -6.46 11.60 36.27
C LYS A 59 -5.17 10.78 36.37
N PRO A 60 -4.08 11.18 35.69
CA PRO A 60 -2.80 10.49 35.81
C PRO A 60 -2.25 10.63 37.24
N ASP A 61 -1.45 9.66 37.67
CA ASP A 61 -0.75 9.69 38.96
C ASP A 61 0.23 10.88 38.97
N PRO A 62 0.15 11.79 39.96
CA PRO A 62 1.00 12.98 40.00
C PRO A 62 2.51 12.70 40.03
N ALA A 63 2.93 11.50 40.46
CA ALA A 63 4.33 11.09 40.49
C ALA A 63 4.78 10.39 39.19
N SER A 64 3.87 10.14 38.24
CA SER A 64 4.23 9.64 36.91
C SER A 64 4.77 10.78 36.05
N GLY A 65 5.66 10.47 35.11
CA GLY A 65 6.20 11.49 34.19
C GLY A 65 5.13 12.19 33.34
N PHE A 66 3.99 11.54 33.07
CA PHE A 66 2.85 12.17 32.40
C PHE A 66 1.99 13.00 33.36
N GLY A 67 1.78 12.53 34.59
CA GLY A 67 1.08 13.31 35.61
C GLY A 67 1.80 14.59 35.99
N GLU A 68 3.13 14.56 36.08
CA GLU A 68 3.95 15.77 36.26
C GLU A 68 3.73 16.78 35.12
N TYR A 69 3.75 16.30 33.86
CA TYR A 69 3.48 17.13 32.69
C TYR A 69 2.06 17.72 32.70
N CYS A 70 1.06 16.90 33.02
CA CYS A 70 -0.33 17.34 33.13
C CYS A 70 -0.51 18.38 34.24
N ALA A 71 0.14 18.18 35.38
CA ALA A 71 0.13 19.14 36.49
C ALA A 71 0.82 20.47 36.11
N GLU A 72 1.98 20.42 35.44
CA GLU A 72 2.70 21.60 34.95
C GLU A 72 1.83 22.41 33.97
N LYS A 73 1.17 21.73 33.03
CA LYS A 73 0.31 22.38 32.02
C LYS A 73 -1.00 22.90 32.62
N ALA A 74 -1.59 22.18 33.56
CA ALA A 74 -2.80 22.62 34.27
C ALA A 74 -2.54 23.87 35.13
N ALA A 75 -1.31 24.06 35.63
CA ALA A 75 -0.91 25.22 36.43
C ALA A 75 -0.66 26.52 35.61
N LEU A 76 -0.63 26.46 34.27
CA LEU A 76 -0.43 27.65 33.43
C LEU A 76 -1.69 28.55 33.37
N PRO A 77 -1.54 29.90 33.33
CA PRO A 77 -2.68 30.81 33.14
C PRO A 77 -3.41 30.57 31.81
N ALA A 78 -4.75 30.69 31.79
CA ALA A 78 -5.60 30.40 30.63
C ALA A 78 -5.15 30.98 29.26
N PRO A 79 -4.59 32.21 29.16
CA PRO A 79 -4.08 32.73 27.88
C PRO A 79 -2.85 31.97 27.36
N LEU A 80 -1.99 31.46 28.25
CA LEU A 80 -0.78 30.70 27.92
C LEU A 80 -1.08 29.22 27.65
N GLN A 81 -2.20 28.69 28.17
CA GLN A 81 -2.67 27.34 27.86
C GLN A 81 -3.10 27.21 26.39
N ALA A 82 -3.72 28.26 25.82
CA ALA A 82 -4.14 28.27 24.41
C ALA A 82 -2.98 28.45 23.42
N GLU A 83 -1.89 29.12 23.83
CA GLU A 83 -0.74 29.44 22.97
C GLU A 83 0.35 28.35 23.00
N LYS A 84 0.44 27.55 24.08
CA LYS A 84 1.44 26.46 24.27
C LYS A 84 0.86 25.03 24.21
N GLN A 85 -0.37 24.85 23.73
CA GLN A 85 -0.94 23.52 23.47
C GLN A 85 -0.39 22.98 22.14
N GLU A 86 0.71 22.23 22.22
CA GLU A 86 1.28 21.49 21.07
C GLU A 86 0.50 20.19 20.76
N LEU A 87 -0.37 19.74 21.67
CA LEU A 87 -1.14 18.50 21.54
C LEU A 87 -2.61 18.81 21.15
N PRO A 88 -3.23 17.99 20.28
CA PRO A 88 -4.60 18.21 19.80
C PRO A 88 -5.73 17.95 20.82
N PHE A 89 -5.41 17.72 22.11
CA PHE A 89 -6.36 17.30 23.15
C PHE A 89 -6.28 18.19 24.42
N GLN A 90 -7.43 18.42 25.07
CA GLN A 90 -7.55 19.31 26.25
C GLN A 90 -7.12 18.62 27.56
N ILE A 91 -6.30 19.32 28.36
CA ILE A 91 -5.96 18.98 29.76
C ILE A 91 -6.85 19.86 30.65
N ASP A 92 -7.57 19.27 31.61
CA ASP A 92 -8.45 20.00 32.51
C ASP A 92 -7.66 20.72 33.61
N SER A 93 -8.28 21.71 34.25
CA SER A 93 -7.67 22.49 35.34
C SER A 93 -7.27 21.66 36.56
N ASP A 94 -7.83 20.47 36.73
CA ASP A 94 -7.52 19.53 37.82
C ASP A 94 -6.43 18.51 37.43
N GLY A 95 -5.86 18.63 36.22
CA GLY A 95 -4.86 17.72 35.64
C GLY A 95 -5.45 16.51 34.94
N SER A 96 -6.78 16.35 34.90
CA SER A 96 -7.42 15.22 34.21
C SER A 96 -7.29 15.35 32.69
N VAL A 97 -7.20 14.22 32.00
CA VAL A 97 -7.06 14.13 30.53
C VAL A 97 -8.08 13.16 29.94
N SER A 98 -8.30 13.20 28.63
CA SER A 98 -9.13 12.18 27.97
C SER A 98 -8.42 10.82 27.97
N LEU A 99 -9.19 9.72 27.96
CA LEU A 99 -8.67 8.37 27.77
C LEU A 99 -7.84 8.26 26.48
N ALA A 100 -8.24 8.97 25.42
CA ALA A 100 -7.48 9.04 24.16
C ALA A 100 -6.08 9.61 24.37
N LEU A 101 -5.97 10.71 25.13
CA LEU A 101 -4.69 11.33 25.42
C LEU A 101 -3.85 10.43 26.33
N MET A 102 -4.44 9.83 27.36
CA MET A 102 -3.78 8.84 28.22
C MET A 102 -3.19 7.68 27.41
N LEU A 103 -3.97 7.09 26.50
CA LEU A 103 -3.53 5.98 25.65
C LEU A 103 -2.42 6.39 24.67
N SER A 104 -2.60 7.54 24.01
CA SER A 104 -1.63 8.00 23.00
C SER A 104 -0.30 8.45 23.63
N TYR A 105 -0.34 9.08 24.81
CA TYR A 105 0.85 9.62 25.47
C TYR A 105 1.63 8.55 26.23
N ASN A 106 0.97 7.72 27.05
CA ASN A 106 1.66 6.72 27.87
C ASN A 106 1.95 5.41 27.13
N TYR A 107 1.20 5.09 26.08
CA TYR A 107 1.26 3.77 25.44
C TYR A 107 1.38 3.80 23.91
N GLY A 108 1.32 4.98 23.28
CA GLY A 108 1.32 5.10 21.82
C GLY A 108 0.06 4.51 21.14
N LEU A 109 -1.01 4.25 21.90
CA LEU A 109 -2.22 3.60 21.40
C LEU A 109 -3.29 4.62 21.01
N SER A 110 -4.03 4.32 19.94
CA SER A 110 -5.19 5.10 19.50
C SER A 110 -6.50 4.40 19.85
N LEU A 111 -7.56 5.18 20.08
CA LEU A 111 -8.89 4.64 20.27
C LEU A 111 -9.43 4.00 18.97
N PRO A 112 -10.17 2.90 19.05
CA PRO A 112 -10.80 2.29 17.89
C PRO A 112 -11.90 3.23 17.32
N PRO A 113 -12.06 3.30 15.99
CA PRO A 113 -13.08 4.16 15.36
C PRO A 113 -14.52 3.73 15.67
N SER A 114 -14.73 2.47 16.06
CA SER A 114 -16.00 1.94 16.57
C SER A 114 -15.74 1.19 17.88
N PRO A 115 -16.29 1.64 19.01
CA PRO A 115 -15.99 1.08 20.34
C PRO A 115 -16.87 -0.15 20.64
N ASP A 116 -16.89 -1.13 19.75
CA ASP A 116 -17.59 -2.39 20.05
C ASP A 116 -16.80 -3.23 21.09
N LYS A 117 -17.47 -4.23 21.67
CA LYS A 117 -16.86 -5.10 22.69
C LYS A 117 -15.61 -5.80 22.18
N THR A 118 -15.54 -6.13 20.89
CA THR A 118 -14.39 -6.79 20.28
C THR A 118 -13.21 -5.82 20.19
N ALA A 119 -13.43 -4.61 19.68
CA ALA A 119 -12.41 -3.58 19.55
C ALA A 119 -11.83 -3.16 20.91
N ILE A 120 -12.68 -3.02 21.94
CA ILE A 120 -12.22 -2.73 23.31
C ILE A 120 -11.44 -3.91 23.88
N LYS A 121 -11.87 -5.16 23.64
CA LYS A 121 -11.12 -6.35 24.05
C LYS A 121 -9.74 -6.39 23.37
N THR A 122 -9.66 -6.11 22.07
CA THR A 122 -8.38 -6.00 21.35
C THR A 122 -7.48 -4.94 21.97
N LEU A 123 -8.02 -3.75 22.27
CA LEU A 123 -7.26 -2.68 22.91
C LEU A 123 -6.75 -3.07 24.31
N LEU A 124 -7.56 -3.77 25.11
CA LEU A 124 -7.16 -4.31 26.41
C LEU A 124 -6.04 -5.35 26.28
N ASN A 125 -6.13 -6.23 25.28
CA ASN A 125 -5.09 -7.23 24.98
C ASN A 125 -3.79 -6.54 24.58
N THR A 126 -3.82 -5.54 23.68
CA THR A 126 -2.64 -4.75 23.31
C THR A 126 -2.03 -4.02 24.51
N LEU A 127 -2.86 -3.43 25.37
CA LEU A 127 -2.40 -2.76 26.59
C LEU A 127 -1.72 -3.76 27.55
N ALA A 128 -2.28 -4.97 27.71
CA ALA A 128 -1.68 -6.03 28.51
C ALA A 128 -0.36 -6.55 27.93
N GLU A 129 -0.27 -6.67 26.59
CA GLU A 129 0.96 -7.04 25.88
C GLU A 129 2.07 -5.99 26.09
N LEU A 130 1.72 -4.70 26.01
CA LEU A 130 2.66 -3.59 26.27
C LEU A 130 3.16 -3.65 27.70
N ARG A 131 2.24 -3.81 28.64
CA ARG A 131 2.55 -3.93 30.07
C ARG A 131 3.48 -5.10 30.35
N ALA A 132 3.16 -6.29 29.83
CA ALA A 132 4.00 -7.46 29.99
C ALA A 132 5.39 -7.25 29.36
N SER A 133 5.45 -6.56 28.22
CA SER A 133 6.71 -6.21 27.56
C SER A 133 7.58 -5.26 28.37
N GLN A 134 6.98 -4.29 29.07
CA GLN A 134 7.69 -3.37 29.97
C GLN A 134 8.18 -4.12 31.23
N GLU A 135 7.32 -4.89 31.89
CA GLU A 135 7.68 -5.68 33.08
C GLU A 135 8.80 -6.68 32.79
N LEU A 136 8.79 -7.28 31.60
CA LEU A 136 9.84 -8.17 31.15
C LEU A 136 11.05 -7.42 30.57
N GLY A 137 11.12 -6.09 30.59
CA GLY A 137 12.27 -5.34 30.08
C GLY A 137 12.56 -5.53 28.59
N LEU A 138 11.56 -5.93 27.82
CA LEU A 138 11.65 -6.11 26.37
C LEU A 138 11.58 -4.77 25.62
N ILE A 139 11.07 -3.72 26.27
CA ILE A 139 11.04 -2.35 25.74
C ILE A 139 12.33 -1.61 26.13
N ASP A 140 12.71 -1.68 27.41
CA ASP A 140 13.87 -0.95 27.95
C ASP A 140 15.23 -1.62 27.69
N GLN A 141 15.24 -2.70 26.90
CA GLN A 141 16.44 -3.42 26.46
C GLN A 141 17.35 -3.89 27.60
N PHE A 142 16.74 -4.39 28.67
CA PHE A 142 17.48 -4.88 29.83
C PHE A 142 18.33 -6.10 29.42
N ASP A 143 19.63 -5.96 29.19
CA ASP A 143 20.47 -7.11 28.83
C ASP A 143 20.85 -7.91 30.09
N ILE A 144 20.09 -8.97 30.35
CA ILE A 144 20.37 -9.87 31.47
C ILE A 144 21.77 -10.49 31.37
N LYS A 145 22.33 -10.67 30.16
CA LYS A 145 23.69 -11.23 30.02
C LYS A 145 24.75 -10.31 30.60
N ALA A 146 24.57 -9.00 30.52
CA ALA A 146 25.49 -8.03 31.10
C ALA A 146 25.58 -8.14 32.64
N MET A 147 24.55 -8.70 33.28
CA MET A 147 24.52 -8.95 34.72
C MET A 147 24.96 -10.36 35.13
N LEU A 148 25.14 -11.27 34.16
CA LEU A 148 25.48 -12.67 34.42
C LEU A 148 26.95 -12.93 34.12
N THR A 149 27.69 -13.40 35.14
CA THR A 149 29.08 -13.84 34.94
C THR A 149 29.15 -15.09 34.03
N PRO A 150 30.31 -15.40 33.42
CA PRO A 150 30.49 -16.66 32.68
C PRO A 150 30.17 -17.91 33.52
N LYS A 151 30.45 -17.87 34.83
CA LYS A 151 30.06 -18.91 35.79
C LYS A 151 28.53 -19.01 35.91
N ASN A 152 27.85 -17.88 36.09
CA ASN A 152 26.39 -17.80 36.16
C ASN A 152 25.74 -18.41 34.90
N LEU A 153 26.27 -18.12 33.71
CA LEU A 153 25.79 -18.69 32.45
C LEU A 153 26.00 -20.22 32.36
N GLN A 154 27.11 -20.74 32.88
CA GLN A 154 27.34 -22.18 32.97
C GLN A 154 26.39 -22.85 33.96
N ASP A 155 26.15 -22.23 35.12
CA ASP A 155 25.24 -22.75 36.13
C ASP A 155 23.79 -22.76 35.61
N LEU A 156 23.37 -21.73 34.87
CA LEU A 156 22.08 -21.73 34.15
C LEU A 156 21.99 -22.87 33.12
N LYS A 157 23.04 -23.10 32.32
CA LYS A 157 23.09 -24.21 31.37
C LYS A 157 22.98 -25.57 32.09
N ARG A 158 23.64 -25.73 33.24
CA ARG A 158 23.58 -26.96 34.07
C ARG A 158 22.19 -27.18 34.65
N ALA A 159 21.63 -26.20 35.37
CA ALA A 159 20.34 -26.30 36.02
C ALA A 159 19.19 -26.54 35.01
N ARG A 160 19.28 -25.93 33.81
CA ARG A 160 18.38 -26.26 32.69
C ARG A 160 18.46 -27.74 32.32
N THR A 161 19.67 -28.28 32.18
CA THR A 161 19.89 -29.68 31.76
C THR A 161 19.37 -30.66 32.82
N GLU A 162 19.60 -30.36 34.10
CA GLU A 162 19.06 -31.12 35.22
C GLU A 162 17.52 -31.09 35.26
N TYR A 163 16.91 -29.94 35.01
CA TYR A 163 15.44 -29.80 35.00
C TYR A 163 14.77 -30.54 33.83
N LEU A 164 15.39 -30.52 32.65
CA LEU A 164 14.87 -31.26 31.49
C LEU A 164 15.03 -32.77 31.69
N GLY A 165 16.10 -33.22 32.33
CA GLY A 165 16.36 -34.64 32.59
C GLY A 165 16.42 -35.47 31.30
N ASN A 166 15.97 -36.72 31.36
CA ASN A 166 15.91 -37.63 30.19
C ASN A 166 14.58 -37.56 29.43
N GLU A 167 13.61 -36.81 29.94
CA GLU A 167 12.33 -36.62 29.28
C GLU A 167 12.49 -35.56 28.20
N GLY A 168 12.17 -35.89 26.95
CA GLY A 168 12.26 -34.96 25.82
C GLY A 168 11.32 -33.75 25.95
N GLY A 169 11.50 -32.76 25.07
CA GLY A 169 10.73 -31.51 25.05
C GLY A 169 11.58 -30.29 25.41
N THR A 170 11.02 -29.10 25.22
CA THR A 170 11.71 -27.83 25.53
C THR A 170 11.36 -27.33 26.92
N LEU A 171 12.18 -26.44 27.46
CA LEU A 171 11.92 -25.78 28.74
C LEU A 171 10.60 -24.99 28.68
N LEU A 172 10.29 -24.37 27.53
CA LEU A 172 9.00 -23.74 27.28
C LEU A 172 7.83 -24.72 27.45
N SER A 173 7.97 -25.93 26.87
CA SER A 173 6.94 -26.97 26.93
C SER A 173 6.68 -27.40 28.38
N LYS A 174 7.75 -27.66 29.16
CA LYS A 174 7.62 -28.12 30.55
C LYS A 174 7.08 -27.03 31.49
N LEU A 175 7.61 -25.82 31.39
CA LEU A 175 7.19 -24.71 32.27
C LEU A 175 5.79 -24.20 31.93
N GLY A 176 5.41 -24.25 30.65
CA GLY A 176 4.15 -23.70 30.16
C GLY A 176 3.03 -24.71 29.94
N ALA A 177 3.23 -26.01 30.20
CA ALA A 177 2.34 -27.10 29.76
C ALA A 177 0.83 -26.80 29.95
N GLU A 178 0.40 -26.48 31.17
CA GLU A 178 -1.01 -26.20 31.48
C GLU A 178 -1.50 -24.89 30.85
N ILE A 179 -0.68 -23.84 30.90
CA ILE A 179 -1.04 -22.51 30.41
C ILE A 179 -1.15 -22.50 28.89
N ILE A 180 -0.19 -23.09 28.18
CA ILE A 180 -0.13 -23.09 26.73
C ILE A 180 -1.23 -23.99 26.14
N ALA A 181 -1.51 -25.13 26.78
CA ALA A 181 -2.57 -26.05 26.34
C ALA A 181 -3.98 -25.48 26.54
N SER A 182 -4.20 -24.66 27.59
CA SER A 182 -5.50 -24.03 27.87
C SER A 182 -5.71 -22.68 27.19
N CYS A 183 -4.66 -22.08 26.61
CA CYS A 183 -4.74 -20.76 26.00
C CYS A 183 -5.41 -20.80 24.62
N PRO A 184 -6.40 -19.93 24.35
CA PRO A 184 -6.94 -19.76 23.00
C PRO A 184 -5.84 -19.34 22.01
N LEU A 185 -5.86 -19.89 20.79
CA LEU A 185 -4.89 -19.57 19.75
C LEU A 185 -4.80 -18.07 19.46
N ALA A 186 -5.94 -17.38 19.42
CA ALA A 186 -6.00 -15.93 19.19
C ALA A 186 -5.21 -15.14 20.24
N ASP A 187 -5.30 -15.51 21.52
CA ASP A 187 -4.57 -14.83 22.59
C ASP A 187 -3.05 -15.06 22.46
N VAL A 188 -2.62 -16.23 21.98
CA VAL A 188 -1.21 -16.54 21.72
C VAL A 188 -0.67 -15.78 20.50
N GLN A 189 -1.52 -15.54 19.48
CA GLN A 189 -1.17 -14.78 18.29
C GLN A 189 -1.13 -13.27 18.57
N ASP A 190 -2.13 -12.74 19.28
CA ASP A 190 -2.33 -11.31 19.49
C ASP A 190 -1.57 -10.78 20.71
N SER A 191 -1.27 -11.63 21.70
CA SER A 191 -0.61 -11.23 22.96
C SER A 191 0.40 -12.27 23.47
N PRO A 192 1.42 -12.63 22.66
CA PRO A 192 2.40 -13.65 23.02
C PRO A 192 3.22 -13.32 24.27
N VAL A 193 3.57 -12.05 24.52
CA VAL A 193 4.34 -11.64 25.72
C VAL A 193 3.49 -11.76 26.97
N ALA A 194 2.23 -11.36 26.92
CA ALA A 194 1.31 -11.53 28.05
C ALA A 194 1.11 -13.02 28.40
N VAL A 195 1.05 -13.90 27.39
CA VAL A 195 1.03 -15.36 27.60
C VAL A 195 2.36 -15.83 28.19
N MET A 196 3.50 -15.37 27.69
CA MET A 196 4.81 -15.72 28.26
C MET A 196 4.98 -15.26 29.70
N ALA A 197 4.50 -14.07 30.06
CA ALA A 197 4.53 -13.59 31.44
C ALA A 197 3.74 -14.53 32.37
N ARG A 198 2.60 -15.07 31.92
CA ARG A 198 1.86 -16.11 32.67
C ARG A 198 2.68 -17.39 32.82
N VAL A 199 3.37 -17.83 31.76
CA VAL A 199 4.25 -19.02 31.78
C VAL A 199 5.39 -18.85 32.79
N LEU A 200 6.09 -17.71 32.75
CA LEU A 200 7.19 -17.38 33.67
C LEU A 200 6.74 -17.31 35.13
N ARG A 201 5.48 -16.96 35.36
CA ARG A 201 4.87 -16.85 36.70
C ARG A 201 4.11 -18.11 37.14
N SER A 202 4.19 -19.19 36.35
CA SER A 202 3.58 -20.48 36.71
C SER A 202 4.26 -21.10 37.93
N GLY A 203 3.59 -22.04 38.61
CA GLY A 203 4.16 -22.78 39.74
C GLY A 203 5.51 -23.44 39.40
N PRO A 204 5.60 -24.22 38.29
CA PRO A 204 6.86 -24.83 37.85
C PRO A 204 7.96 -23.80 37.54
N ALA A 205 7.61 -22.71 36.86
CA ALA A 205 8.58 -21.66 36.50
C ALA A 205 9.10 -20.92 37.73
N ARG A 206 8.24 -20.59 38.70
CA ARG A 206 8.69 -19.99 39.97
C ARG A 206 9.61 -20.90 40.77
N ALA A 207 9.32 -22.20 40.84
CA ALA A 207 10.17 -23.15 41.54
C ALA A 207 11.57 -23.24 40.91
N LEU A 208 11.63 -23.34 39.59
CA LEU A 208 12.91 -23.30 38.86
C LEU A 208 13.61 -21.96 39.05
N GLY A 209 12.91 -20.84 38.85
CA GLY A 209 13.45 -19.49 38.97
C GLY A 209 14.05 -19.20 40.33
N GLN A 210 13.41 -19.62 41.42
CA GLN A 210 13.96 -19.52 42.79
C GLN A 210 15.24 -20.34 42.95
N THR A 211 15.29 -21.53 42.37
CA THR A 211 16.49 -22.38 42.39
C THR A 211 17.64 -21.72 41.63
N LEU A 212 17.37 -21.17 40.45
CA LEU A 212 18.38 -20.45 39.65
C LEU A 212 18.86 -19.19 40.37
N LEU A 213 17.94 -18.41 40.95
CA LEU A 213 18.28 -17.19 41.68
C LEU A 213 19.16 -17.48 42.91
N ALA A 214 18.91 -18.58 43.62
CA ALA A 214 19.73 -19.01 44.77
C ALA A 214 21.16 -19.40 44.37
N GLN A 215 21.36 -19.88 43.13
CA GLN A 215 22.69 -20.23 42.59
C GLN A 215 23.49 -19.01 42.11
N LEU A 216 22.84 -17.87 41.90
CA LEU A 216 23.43 -16.67 41.29
C LEU A 216 24.04 -15.68 42.30
N ASP A 217 24.34 -16.11 43.53
CA ASP A 217 24.80 -15.26 44.65
C ASP A 217 23.92 -14.00 44.80
N ARG A 218 22.78 -14.16 45.49
CA ARG A 218 21.73 -13.13 45.65
C ARG A 218 22.33 -11.73 45.90
N PRO A 219 21.98 -10.71 45.09
CA PRO A 219 22.40 -9.34 45.36
C PRO A 219 21.82 -8.88 46.70
N GLU A 220 22.68 -8.47 47.64
CA GLU A 220 22.26 -7.93 48.93
C GLU A 220 21.57 -6.57 48.74
N GLY A 221 20.45 -6.33 49.44
CA GLY A 221 19.75 -5.04 49.43
C GLY A 221 18.63 -4.87 48.39
N GLU A 222 18.38 -5.84 47.51
CA GLU A 222 17.33 -5.74 46.49
C GLU A 222 15.89 -5.89 47.03
N THR A 223 14.95 -5.15 46.41
CA THR A 223 13.52 -5.21 46.76
C THR A 223 12.91 -6.56 46.33
N SER A 224 11.75 -6.91 46.91
CA SER A 224 11.02 -8.10 46.43
C SER A 224 10.57 -7.99 44.98
N ALA A 225 10.32 -6.77 44.49
CA ALA A 225 9.91 -6.51 43.11
C ALA A 225 11.09 -6.69 42.14
N SER A 226 12.26 -6.14 42.47
CA SER A 226 13.52 -6.36 41.76
C SER A 226 13.82 -7.85 41.57
N LEU A 227 13.72 -8.64 42.63
CA LEU A 227 14.04 -10.07 42.57
C LEU A 227 13.06 -10.86 41.69
N MET A 228 11.80 -10.46 41.64
CA MET A 228 10.81 -11.06 40.74
C MET A 228 11.11 -10.75 39.27
N THR A 229 11.47 -9.49 38.98
CA THR A 229 11.88 -9.06 37.64
C THR A 229 13.13 -9.81 37.19
N LEU A 230 14.14 -9.93 38.05
CA LEU A 230 15.36 -10.68 37.77
C LEU A 230 15.07 -12.16 37.47
N MET A 231 14.19 -12.79 38.26
CA MET A 231 13.77 -14.17 38.04
C MET A 231 13.07 -14.37 36.69
N ASP A 232 12.12 -13.50 36.33
CA ASP A 232 11.42 -13.55 35.04
C ASP A 232 12.42 -13.43 33.87
N ARG A 233 13.45 -12.56 33.99
CA ARG A 233 14.49 -12.36 32.96
C ARG A 233 15.44 -13.55 32.83
N ILE A 234 15.85 -14.16 33.95
CA ILE A 234 16.70 -15.35 33.95
C ILE A 234 15.96 -16.52 33.29
N LEU A 235 14.69 -16.72 33.64
CA LEU A 235 13.86 -17.76 33.04
C LEU A 235 13.63 -17.51 31.55
N TRP A 236 13.35 -16.26 31.14
CA TRP A 236 13.27 -15.89 29.73
C TRP A 236 14.55 -16.25 28.99
N HIS A 237 15.71 -15.90 29.54
CA HIS A 237 17.02 -16.22 28.95
C HIS A 237 17.26 -17.73 28.86
N ALA A 238 16.91 -18.49 29.90
CA ALA A 238 17.04 -19.94 29.92
C ALA A 238 16.17 -20.61 28.86
N ILE A 239 14.91 -20.19 28.71
CA ILE A 239 13.99 -20.68 27.68
C ILE A 239 14.52 -20.32 26.29
N SER A 240 14.90 -19.07 26.08
CA SER A 240 15.44 -18.60 24.80
C SER A 240 16.68 -19.39 24.37
N SER A 241 17.59 -19.66 25.33
CA SER A 241 18.83 -20.42 25.08
C SER A 241 18.60 -21.93 24.91
N ASP A 242 17.52 -22.48 25.46
CA ASP A 242 17.08 -23.85 25.22
C ASP A 242 16.56 -24.03 23.78
N LEU A 243 15.75 -23.08 23.32
CA LEU A 243 15.22 -23.06 21.96
C LEU A 243 16.34 -22.94 20.93
N GLN A 244 17.25 -21.97 21.10
CA GLN A 244 18.45 -21.83 20.28
C GLN A 244 19.55 -21.14 21.06
N GLN A 245 20.73 -21.77 21.10
CA GLN A 245 21.89 -21.21 21.79
C GLN A 245 22.25 -19.85 21.18
N PRO A 246 22.57 -18.82 21.99
CA PRO A 246 22.92 -17.50 21.46
C PRO A 246 24.05 -17.51 20.44
N GLU A 247 25.03 -18.39 20.60
CA GLU A 247 26.18 -18.52 19.71
C GLU A 247 25.79 -19.06 18.31
N ASP A 248 24.68 -19.78 18.21
CA ASP A 248 24.17 -20.39 16.98
C ASP A 248 23.18 -19.50 16.23
N ARG A 249 22.80 -18.35 16.79
CA ARG A 249 21.82 -17.44 16.18
C ARG A 249 22.44 -16.66 15.04
N LYS A 250 21.73 -16.60 13.91
CA LYS A 250 22.15 -15.88 12.71
C LYS A 250 21.07 -14.87 12.28
N PRO A 251 21.43 -13.69 11.79
CA PRO A 251 20.48 -12.76 11.20
C PRO A 251 19.69 -13.40 10.05
N GLY A 252 18.39 -13.15 9.97
CA GLY A 252 17.51 -13.69 8.93
C GLY A 252 17.22 -15.20 9.03
N GLU A 253 17.48 -15.82 10.18
CA GLU A 253 17.22 -17.23 10.46
C GLU A 253 16.63 -17.43 11.85
N ILE A 254 15.67 -18.37 11.97
CA ILE A 254 15.15 -18.84 13.27
C ILE A 254 15.29 -20.36 13.33
N ALA A 255 16.06 -20.88 14.29
CA ALA A 255 16.23 -22.31 14.55
C ALA A 255 16.50 -23.16 13.29
N GLY A 256 17.40 -22.72 12.40
CA GLY A 256 17.71 -23.42 11.15
C GLY A 256 16.80 -23.06 9.96
N TYR A 257 15.74 -22.28 10.17
CA TYR A 257 14.86 -21.82 9.10
C TYR A 257 15.32 -20.46 8.56
N THR A 258 15.97 -20.47 7.38
CA THR A 258 16.42 -19.25 6.71
C THR A 258 15.29 -18.60 5.90
N PHE A 259 14.98 -17.33 6.17
CA PHE A 259 13.88 -16.63 5.49
C PHE A 259 14.21 -16.20 4.05
N SER A 260 15.48 -15.88 3.78
CA SER A 260 15.98 -15.46 2.46
C SER A 260 16.16 -16.59 1.43
N ARG A 261 15.75 -17.82 1.75
CA ARG A 261 15.80 -18.96 0.83
C ARG A 261 14.94 -18.70 -0.42
N THR A 262 15.38 -19.20 -1.56
CA THR A 262 14.75 -18.96 -2.87
C THR A 262 13.28 -19.42 -2.92
N GLU A 263 12.91 -20.45 -2.16
CA GLU A 263 11.55 -20.98 -2.09
C GLU A 263 10.55 -20.01 -1.42
N ASN A 264 11.04 -19.06 -0.62
CA ASN A 264 10.19 -18.05 0.02
C ASN A 264 9.94 -16.83 -0.85
N LEU A 265 10.75 -16.60 -1.88
CA LEU A 265 10.62 -15.43 -2.75
C LEU A 265 9.26 -15.44 -3.47
N GLY A 266 8.52 -14.34 -3.30
CA GLY A 266 7.18 -14.16 -3.85
C GLY A 266 6.05 -14.87 -3.10
N ARG A 267 6.33 -15.53 -1.96
CA ARG A 267 5.27 -16.08 -1.08
C ARG A 267 4.72 -15.00 -0.15
N SER A 268 3.50 -15.24 0.34
CA SER A 268 2.86 -14.39 1.34
C SER A 268 3.58 -14.51 2.69
N HIS A 269 3.45 -13.48 3.53
CA HIS A 269 3.99 -13.49 4.89
C HIS A 269 3.38 -14.63 5.73
N ALA A 270 2.06 -14.81 5.65
CA ALA A 270 1.33 -15.86 6.36
C ALA A 270 1.79 -17.28 5.97
N ASP A 271 2.00 -17.54 4.68
CA ASP A 271 2.50 -18.84 4.22
C ASP A 271 3.89 -19.16 4.79
N ILE A 272 4.77 -18.16 4.84
CA ILE A 272 6.12 -18.33 5.38
C ILE A 272 6.08 -18.54 6.90
N LEU A 273 5.19 -17.85 7.62
CA LEU A 273 4.97 -18.07 9.05
C LEU A 273 4.46 -19.49 9.33
N ASN A 274 3.48 -19.97 8.57
CA ASN A 274 2.94 -21.33 8.71
C ASN A 274 4.02 -22.40 8.49
N ASP A 275 4.85 -22.25 7.45
CA ASP A 275 6.00 -23.12 7.20
C ASP A 275 7.02 -23.10 8.34
N MET A 276 7.27 -21.91 8.90
CA MET A 276 8.21 -21.75 10.01
C MET A 276 7.64 -22.37 11.31
N HIS A 277 6.35 -22.23 11.60
CA HIS A 277 5.73 -22.91 12.76
C HIS A 277 5.80 -24.43 12.60
N SER A 278 5.52 -24.91 11.38
CA SER A 278 5.66 -26.33 11.05
C SER A 278 7.11 -26.81 11.21
N HIS A 279 8.09 -25.98 10.82
CA HIS A 279 9.52 -26.27 11.02
C HIS A 279 9.88 -26.39 12.50
N LEU A 280 9.41 -25.48 13.36
CA LEU A 280 9.66 -25.55 14.81
C LEU A 280 9.06 -26.82 15.43
N ILE A 281 7.88 -27.25 14.97
CA ILE A 281 7.26 -28.50 15.43
C ILE A 281 8.07 -29.72 14.95
N ASN A 282 8.39 -29.78 13.65
CA ASN A 282 9.10 -30.90 13.05
C ASN A 282 10.54 -31.07 13.57
N THR A 283 11.17 -29.98 14.01
CA THR A 283 12.51 -29.99 14.61
C THR A 283 12.51 -30.20 16.13
N GLY A 284 11.33 -30.44 16.73
CA GLY A 284 11.18 -30.68 18.17
C GLY A 284 11.40 -29.44 19.05
N LYS A 285 11.35 -28.23 18.45
CA LYS A 285 11.43 -26.96 19.18
C LYS A 285 10.07 -26.52 19.74
N ALA A 286 8.99 -27.16 19.31
CA ALA A 286 7.63 -27.01 19.84
C ALA A 286 6.87 -28.33 19.70
N ALA A 287 5.92 -28.60 20.60
CA ALA A 287 5.01 -29.75 20.54
C ALA A 287 3.62 -29.39 19.98
N SER A 288 3.28 -28.09 19.93
CA SER A 288 1.99 -27.61 19.43
C SER A 288 2.13 -26.29 18.66
N ILE A 289 1.05 -25.87 17.96
CA ILE A 289 1.02 -24.58 17.27
C ILE A 289 1.15 -23.39 18.22
N ASN A 290 0.52 -23.45 19.41
CA ASN A 290 0.64 -22.41 20.42
C ASN A 290 2.10 -22.28 20.87
N GLU A 291 2.76 -23.39 21.16
CA GLU A 291 4.19 -23.39 21.52
C GLU A 291 5.07 -22.88 20.39
N ALA A 292 4.78 -23.23 19.13
CA ALA A 292 5.55 -22.77 17.97
C ALA A 292 5.44 -21.25 17.79
N ILE A 293 4.27 -20.66 18.04
CA ILE A 293 4.08 -19.20 17.98
C ILE A 293 4.91 -18.50 19.04
N LEU A 294 4.89 -19.00 20.29
CA LEU A 294 5.68 -18.46 21.41
C LEU A 294 7.19 -18.64 21.18
N ALA A 295 7.62 -19.83 20.75
CA ALA A 295 9.02 -20.12 20.46
C ALA A 295 9.55 -19.22 19.33
N ARG A 296 8.80 -19.07 18.23
CA ARG A 296 9.12 -18.09 17.18
C ARG A 296 9.24 -16.69 17.76
N PHE A 297 8.26 -16.27 18.57
CA PHE A 297 8.26 -14.92 19.13
C PHE A 297 9.55 -14.64 19.94
N ILE A 298 9.92 -15.57 20.83
CA ILE A 298 11.14 -15.48 21.65
C ILE A 298 12.40 -15.41 20.78
N LEU A 299 12.47 -16.21 19.71
CA LEU A 299 13.64 -16.28 18.83
C LEU A 299 13.73 -15.10 17.85
N ALA A 300 12.59 -14.55 17.44
CA ALA A 300 12.52 -13.47 16.46
C ALA A 300 12.88 -12.09 17.02
N LEU A 301 12.65 -11.85 18.33
CA LEU A 301 12.83 -10.55 18.97
C LEU A 301 14.16 -9.86 18.69
N GLU A 302 15.27 -10.61 18.64
CA GLU A 302 16.60 -10.02 18.46
C GLU A 302 17.03 -9.89 17.00
N ASN A 303 16.68 -10.86 16.14
CA ASN A 303 17.31 -11.05 14.83
C ASN A 303 16.33 -11.04 13.65
N CYS A 304 15.03 -11.13 13.92
CA CYS A 304 13.97 -11.25 12.91
C CYS A 304 12.69 -10.45 13.31
N PRO A 305 12.81 -9.17 13.75
CA PRO A 305 11.67 -8.37 14.23
C PRO A 305 10.60 -8.09 13.16
N GLU A 306 10.94 -8.18 11.87
CA GLU A 306 9.98 -8.07 10.76
C GLU A 306 8.92 -9.18 10.80
N TRP A 307 9.23 -10.32 11.43
CA TRP A 307 8.30 -11.42 11.64
C TRP A 307 7.45 -11.26 12.90
N LEU A 308 7.63 -10.17 13.65
CA LEU A 308 6.80 -9.81 14.81
C LEU A 308 5.78 -8.72 14.49
N VAL A 309 5.83 -8.15 13.29
CA VAL A 309 4.90 -7.12 12.86
C VAL A 309 3.52 -7.74 12.60
N ASN A 310 2.50 -7.18 13.25
CA ASN A 310 1.12 -7.59 13.04
C ASN A 310 0.51 -6.90 11.82
N GLY A 311 -0.41 -7.59 11.15
CA GLY A 311 -1.19 -6.99 10.05
C GLY A 311 -0.42 -6.79 8.74
N VAL A 312 0.67 -7.52 8.51
CA VAL A 312 1.32 -7.57 7.19
C VAL A 312 0.34 -8.17 6.18
N PRO A 313 0.07 -7.51 5.04
CA PRO A 313 -0.87 -8.03 4.07
C PRO A 313 -0.42 -9.33 3.40
N ASP A 314 -1.35 -10.28 3.22
CA ASP A 314 -1.07 -11.58 2.57
C ASP A 314 -0.64 -11.44 1.11
N ASP A 315 -1.05 -10.36 0.46
CA ASP A 315 -0.72 -10.02 -0.92
C ASP A 315 0.64 -9.29 -1.07
N LEU A 316 1.38 -9.05 0.02
CA LEU A 316 2.75 -8.55 -0.05
C LEU A 316 3.73 -9.70 -0.32
N PRO A 317 4.27 -9.84 -1.54
CA PRO A 317 5.23 -10.90 -1.86
C PRO A 317 6.57 -10.66 -1.18
N TYR A 318 7.08 -11.66 -0.48
CA TYR A 318 8.38 -11.59 0.18
C TYR A 318 9.51 -11.36 -0.84
N GLY A 319 10.25 -10.25 -0.67
CA GLY A 319 11.47 -9.94 -1.42
C GLY A 319 11.28 -9.31 -2.80
N CYS A 320 10.06 -9.27 -3.35
CA CYS A 320 9.89 -9.00 -4.79
C CYS A 320 9.49 -7.56 -5.15
N THR A 321 8.92 -6.78 -4.23
CA THR A 321 8.37 -5.44 -4.53
C THR A 321 9.08 -4.31 -3.81
N GLU A 322 8.90 -3.10 -4.33
CA GLU A 322 9.39 -1.84 -3.75
C GLU A 322 8.71 -1.56 -2.39
N VAL A 323 7.46 -1.99 -2.21
CA VAL A 323 6.77 -1.91 -0.91
C VAL A 323 7.42 -2.81 0.11
N TRP A 324 7.81 -4.03 -0.27
CA TRP A 324 8.55 -4.92 0.65
C TRP A 324 9.88 -4.29 1.07
N VAL A 325 10.58 -3.61 0.15
CA VAL A 325 11.81 -2.87 0.48
C VAL A 325 11.53 -1.76 1.49
N ASN A 326 10.49 -0.95 1.29
CA ASN A 326 10.14 0.10 2.24
C ASN A 326 9.67 -0.45 3.59
N PHE A 327 8.92 -1.56 3.60
CA PHE A 327 8.49 -2.24 4.82
C PHE A 327 9.69 -2.71 5.65
N GLN A 328 10.60 -3.49 5.05
CA GLN A 328 11.81 -3.99 5.72
C GLN A 328 12.71 -2.83 6.19
N HIS A 329 12.81 -1.77 5.40
CA HIS A 329 13.60 -0.60 5.75
C HIS A 329 12.97 0.15 6.92
N GLY A 330 11.64 0.26 6.94
CA GLY A 330 10.87 0.77 8.05
C GLY A 330 11.12 -0.01 9.34
N VAL A 331 11.05 -1.35 9.28
CA VAL A 331 11.37 -2.21 10.43
C VAL A 331 12.79 -1.94 10.91
N THR A 332 13.76 -1.89 10.00
CA THR A 332 15.17 -1.65 10.34
C THR A 332 15.39 -0.28 10.98
N LEU A 333 14.75 0.78 10.46
CA LEU A 333 14.80 2.12 11.05
C LEU A 333 14.12 2.17 12.41
N ALA A 334 12.95 1.53 12.56
CA ALA A 334 12.22 1.47 13.82
C ALA A 334 13.09 0.80 14.90
N GLU A 335 13.67 -0.36 14.60
CA GLU A 335 14.56 -1.09 15.51
C GLU A 335 15.87 -0.34 15.83
N ALA A 336 16.36 0.47 14.88
CA ALA A 336 17.52 1.34 15.10
C ALA A 336 17.18 2.55 16.00
N ILE A 337 15.96 3.10 15.87
CA ILE A 337 15.44 4.19 16.71
C ILE A 337 15.21 3.65 18.13
N GLU A 338 14.38 2.62 18.24
CA GLU A 338 13.99 2.00 19.50
C GLU A 338 13.79 0.50 19.26
N PHE A 339 14.58 -0.33 19.95
CA PHE A 339 14.49 -1.78 19.80
C PHE A 339 13.11 -2.29 20.19
N GLY A 340 12.58 -3.20 19.39
CA GLY A 340 11.27 -3.78 19.59
C GLY A 340 10.12 -2.79 19.37
N SER A 341 10.36 -1.61 18.78
CA SER A 341 9.30 -0.66 18.43
C SER A 341 8.52 -1.11 17.20
N SER A 342 9.16 -1.83 16.27
CA SER A 342 8.53 -2.24 15.00
C SER A 342 7.27 -3.10 15.20
N ARG A 343 7.23 -3.94 16.23
CA ARG A 343 6.08 -4.79 16.59
C ARG A 343 4.84 -4.01 17.05
N TRP A 344 5.03 -2.74 17.43
CA TRP A 344 3.95 -1.84 17.88
C TRP A 344 3.50 -0.88 16.78
N MET A 345 4.18 -0.90 15.64
CA MET A 345 3.85 -0.07 14.48
C MET A 345 2.94 -0.86 13.54
N SER A 346 2.01 -0.16 12.90
CA SER A 346 1.26 -0.76 11.81
C SER A 346 2.16 -0.96 10.58
N PHE A 347 1.75 -1.87 9.69
CA PHE A 347 2.39 -2.01 8.39
C PHE A 347 2.50 -0.67 7.64
N ASP A 348 1.46 0.16 7.71
CA ASP A 348 1.40 1.47 7.07
C ASP A 348 2.43 2.45 7.65
N ASP A 349 2.58 2.49 8.97
CA ASP A 349 3.57 3.33 9.64
C ASP A 349 5.00 2.92 9.24
N LEU A 350 5.24 1.62 9.12
CA LEU A 350 6.56 1.09 8.74
C LEU A 350 6.91 1.42 7.28
N ILE A 351 5.99 1.30 6.33
CA ILE A 351 6.29 1.70 4.94
C ILE A 351 6.44 3.23 4.79
N GLU A 352 5.82 4.04 5.66
CA GLU A 352 5.93 5.50 5.64
C GLU A 352 7.21 6.00 6.33
N LEU A 353 7.70 5.30 7.35
CA LEU A 353 8.86 5.73 8.14
C LEU A 353 10.10 6.07 7.30
N PRO A 354 10.55 5.24 6.33
CA PRO A 354 11.66 5.61 5.43
C PRO A 354 11.40 6.89 4.64
N VAL A 355 10.15 7.12 4.22
CA VAL A 355 9.77 8.32 3.46
C VAL A 355 9.85 9.56 4.33
N ILE A 356 9.43 9.47 5.60
CA ILE A 356 9.55 10.56 6.58
C ILE A 356 11.01 10.84 6.88
N PHE A 357 11.81 9.79 7.13
CA PHE A 357 13.24 9.90 7.39
C PHE A 357 13.95 10.63 6.26
N ASN A 358 13.73 10.15 5.02
CA ASN A 358 14.29 10.72 3.81
C ASN A 358 13.94 12.20 3.60
N LYS A 359 12.72 12.63 3.94
CA LYS A 359 12.28 14.03 3.78
C LYS A 359 12.93 15.00 4.74
N LYS A 360 13.26 14.53 5.94
CA LYS A 360 13.69 15.39 7.05
C LYS A 360 15.20 15.31 7.28
N MET A 361 15.88 14.28 6.78
CA MET A 361 17.33 14.14 6.98
C MET A 361 18.12 15.30 6.36
N ASP A 362 19.07 15.82 7.13
CA ASP A 362 19.92 16.94 6.73
C ASP A 362 21.40 16.83 7.16
N THR A 363 21.77 15.88 8.02
CA THR A 363 23.18 15.62 8.43
C THR A 363 23.84 14.48 7.65
N GLU A 364 25.17 14.44 7.60
CA GLU A 364 25.91 13.33 6.95
C GLU A 364 25.71 12.01 7.70
N GLU A 365 25.62 12.05 9.03
CA GLU A 365 25.36 10.90 9.88
C GLU A 365 23.97 10.30 9.61
N GLN A 366 22.94 11.14 9.45
CA GLN A 366 21.60 10.69 9.06
C GLN A 366 21.59 10.05 7.66
N GLN A 367 22.34 10.62 6.72
CA GLN A 367 22.48 10.09 5.36
C GLN A 367 23.17 8.73 5.36
N ALA A 368 24.22 8.58 6.16
CA ALA A 368 24.90 7.29 6.36
C ALA A 368 23.96 6.26 7.00
N ALA A 369 23.22 6.64 8.04
CA ALA A 369 22.24 5.78 8.71
C ALA A 369 21.17 5.26 7.74
N TYR A 370 20.58 6.15 6.94
CA TYR A 370 19.59 5.81 5.93
C TYR A 370 20.15 4.85 4.87
N LEU A 371 21.38 5.07 4.39
CA LEU A 371 22.01 4.19 3.41
C LEU A 371 22.33 2.81 3.97
N THR A 372 22.95 2.75 5.14
CA THR A 372 23.38 1.49 5.75
C THR A 372 22.20 0.57 6.04
N THR A 373 21.06 1.14 6.45
CA THR A 373 19.84 0.38 6.75
C THR A 373 19.10 -0.03 5.48
N ARG A 374 19.09 0.79 4.42
CA ARG A 374 18.38 0.49 3.16
C ARG A 374 19.11 -0.51 2.26
N LEU A 375 20.44 -0.44 2.18
CA LEU A 375 21.18 -1.13 1.13
C LEU A 375 21.10 -2.66 1.18
N PRO A 376 21.21 -3.34 2.34
CA PRO A 376 21.10 -4.80 2.39
C PRO A 376 19.77 -5.32 1.86
N ILE A 377 18.69 -4.56 2.10
CA ILE A 377 17.33 -4.86 1.67
C ILE A 377 17.19 -4.68 0.15
N LEU A 378 17.76 -3.60 -0.39
CA LEU A 378 17.81 -3.35 -1.83
C LEU A 378 18.56 -4.46 -2.58
N LEU A 379 19.67 -4.93 -2.02
CA LEU A 379 20.44 -6.04 -2.59
C LEU A 379 19.63 -7.34 -2.59
N ALA A 380 18.91 -7.64 -1.52
CA ALA A 380 18.02 -8.80 -1.47
C ALA A 380 16.88 -8.70 -2.50
N TRP A 381 16.28 -7.52 -2.66
CA TRP A 381 15.29 -7.27 -3.71
C TRP A 381 15.88 -7.45 -5.12
N ALA A 382 17.10 -6.97 -5.35
CA ALA A 382 17.79 -7.11 -6.62
C ALA A 382 18.08 -8.58 -6.95
N GLN A 383 18.46 -9.38 -5.95
CA GLN A 383 18.59 -10.84 -6.09
C GLN A 383 17.26 -11.50 -6.42
N ALA A 384 16.20 -11.13 -5.70
CA ALA A 384 14.87 -11.70 -5.88
C ALA A 384 14.28 -11.43 -7.28
N ASN A 385 14.71 -10.33 -7.91
CA ASN A 385 14.30 -9.92 -9.25
C ASN A 385 15.34 -10.27 -10.33
N GLY A 386 16.43 -10.96 -9.98
CA GLY A 386 17.45 -11.44 -10.91
C GLY A 386 18.41 -10.37 -11.45
N HIS A 387 18.42 -9.17 -10.87
CA HIS A 387 19.33 -8.09 -11.28
C HIS A 387 20.78 -8.35 -10.91
N ILE A 388 21.03 -9.11 -9.84
CA ILE A 388 22.37 -9.50 -9.38
C ILE A 388 22.39 -10.99 -9.03
N ARG A 389 23.58 -11.57 -8.88
CA ARG A 389 23.77 -13.02 -8.66
C ARG A 389 23.18 -13.51 -7.33
N ILE A 390 22.73 -14.78 -7.34
CA ILE A 390 22.31 -15.53 -6.17
C ILE A 390 23.52 -16.37 -5.72
N GLN A 391 24.18 -16.06 -4.60
CA GLN A 391 24.98 -17.02 -3.79
C GLN A 391 25.83 -16.34 -2.70
N GLY A 392 26.13 -17.12 -1.66
CA GLY A 392 26.70 -16.72 -0.35
C GLY A 392 28.20 -16.42 -0.26
N ASN A 393 28.91 -16.19 -1.37
CA ASN A 393 30.31 -15.68 -1.32
C ASN A 393 30.33 -14.16 -1.40
N LEU A 394 30.00 -13.66 -0.24
CA LEU A 394 30.05 -12.31 0.25
C LEU A 394 31.51 -11.81 0.27
N PRO A 395 31.82 -10.54 -0.09
CA PRO A 395 30.93 -9.40 -0.34
C PRO A 395 30.53 -9.15 -1.82
N TYR A 396 29.49 -8.33 -2.04
CA TYR A 396 29.12 -7.81 -3.37
C TYR A 396 30.17 -6.83 -3.90
N SER A 397 30.35 -6.81 -5.22
CA SER A 397 31.20 -5.82 -5.90
C SER A 397 30.51 -4.45 -5.99
N GLU A 398 31.31 -3.37 -6.15
CA GLU A 398 30.77 -2.01 -6.36
C GLU A 398 29.86 -1.92 -7.59
N GLN A 399 30.18 -2.68 -8.65
CA GLN A 399 29.36 -2.76 -9.86
C GLN A 399 27.99 -3.39 -9.58
N GLU A 400 27.94 -4.46 -8.80
CA GLU A 400 26.67 -5.10 -8.41
C GLU A 400 25.82 -4.18 -7.54
N ILE A 401 26.45 -3.46 -6.60
CA ILE A 401 25.77 -2.46 -5.77
C ILE A 401 25.19 -1.35 -6.64
N ALA A 402 25.97 -0.79 -7.57
CA ALA A 402 25.51 0.25 -8.49
C ALA A 402 24.37 -0.25 -9.40
N GLN A 403 24.45 -1.50 -9.88
CA GLN A 403 23.42 -2.13 -10.68
C GLN A 403 22.12 -2.33 -9.89
N ALA A 404 22.19 -2.84 -8.67
CA ALA A 404 21.03 -3.04 -7.80
C ALA A 404 20.31 -1.72 -7.50
N VAL A 405 21.07 -0.67 -7.18
CA VAL A 405 20.54 0.66 -6.89
C VAL A 405 19.88 1.27 -8.12
N SER A 406 20.56 1.23 -9.28
CA SER A 406 20.03 1.78 -10.52
C SER A 406 18.74 1.06 -10.94
N ALA A 407 18.74 -0.27 -10.86
CA ALA A 407 17.57 -1.08 -11.16
C ALA A 407 16.39 -0.76 -10.25
N PHE A 408 16.64 -0.55 -8.95
CA PHE A 408 15.58 -0.18 -8.01
C PHE A 408 15.01 1.22 -8.27
N GLU A 409 15.87 2.21 -8.52
CA GLU A 409 15.44 3.59 -8.84
C GLU A 409 14.62 3.65 -10.15
N GLU A 410 15.04 2.90 -11.17
CA GLU A 410 14.28 2.73 -12.41
C GLU A 410 12.93 2.04 -12.14
N SER A 411 12.95 0.97 -11.34
CA SER A 411 11.76 0.21 -10.94
C SER A 411 10.72 1.08 -10.22
N GLU A 412 11.13 1.95 -9.29
CA GLU A 412 10.26 2.91 -8.61
C GLU A 412 9.68 3.96 -9.58
N THR A 413 10.53 4.50 -10.46
CA THR A 413 10.14 5.52 -11.44
C THR A 413 9.12 4.97 -12.43
N GLU A 414 9.38 3.80 -13.02
CA GLU A 414 8.47 3.13 -13.95
C GLU A 414 7.11 2.85 -13.32
N SER A 415 7.10 2.44 -12.04
CA SER A 415 5.86 2.15 -11.31
C SER A 415 5.05 3.42 -11.09
N LEU A 416 5.69 4.50 -10.65
CA LEU A 416 5.02 5.79 -10.45
C LEU A 416 4.47 6.36 -11.77
N GLU A 417 5.25 6.30 -12.84
CA GLU A 417 4.82 6.77 -14.17
C GLU A 417 3.64 5.95 -14.70
N ALA A 418 3.70 4.62 -14.59
CA ALA A 418 2.65 3.73 -15.05
C ALA A 418 1.31 4.03 -14.34
N VAL A 419 1.36 4.27 -13.03
CA VAL A 419 0.18 4.64 -12.24
C VAL A 419 -0.42 5.95 -12.72
N ASN A 420 0.42 6.97 -12.81
CA ASN A 420 -0.04 8.31 -13.18
C ASN A 420 -0.64 8.29 -14.59
N ALA A 421 -0.08 7.50 -15.51
CA ALA A 421 -0.62 7.32 -16.85
C ALA A 421 -1.98 6.60 -16.85
N LEU A 422 -2.18 5.56 -16.03
CA LEU A 422 -3.45 4.82 -15.95
C LEU A 422 -4.57 5.59 -15.23
N VAL A 423 -4.22 6.48 -14.30
CA VAL A 423 -5.18 7.33 -13.59
C VAL A 423 -5.55 8.58 -14.40
N ARG A 424 -4.75 8.94 -15.42
CA ARG A 424 -5.02 10.09 -16.29
C ARG A 424 -6.35 9.91 -17.03
N THR A 425 -7.15 10.97 -17.09
CA THR A 425 -8.38 10.97 -17.88
C THR A 425 -8.06 11.07 -19.36
N ALA A 426 -8.81 10.34 -20.19
CA ALA A 426 -8.72 10.46 -21.64
C ALA A 426 -9.06 11.90 -22.07
N PRO A 427 -8.38 12.46 -23.08
CA PRO A 427 -8.70 13.79 -23.58
C PRO A 427 -10.10 13.78 -24.22
N GLU A 428 -10.91 14.80 -23.94
CA GLU A 428 -12.23 14.96 -24.55
C GLU A 428 -12.21 16.12 -25.55
N ARG A 429 -12.56 15.85 -26.81
CA ARG A 429 -12.57 16.87 -27.88
C ARG A 429 -13.37 18.10 -27.48
N LYS A 430 -14.52 17.90 -26.84
CA LYS A 430 -15.40 18.98 -26.38
C LYS A 430 -14.76 19.83 -25.29
N ALA A 431 -14.11 19.22 -24.30
CA ALA A 431 -13.44 19.95 -23.23
C ALA A 431 -12.26 20.77 -23.79
N MET A 432 -11.45 20.16 -24.66
CA MET A 432 -10.36 20.84 -25.36
C MET A 432 -10.87 22.01 -26.20
N ALA A 433 -11.99 21.82 -26.92
CA ALA A 433 -12.61 22.88 -27.73
C ALA A 433 -13.06 24.08 -26.88
N ILE A 434 -13.65 23.81 -25.70
CA ILE A 434 -14.06 24.87 -24.77
C ILE A 434 -12.84 25.65 -24.26
N VAL A 435 -11.75 24.95 -23.90
CA VAL A 435 -10.49 25.60 -23.48
C VAL A 435 -9.96 26.48 -24.60
N ALA A 436 -9.81 25.95 -25.81
CA ALA A 436 -9.31 26.71 -26.96
C ALA A 436 -10.16 27.96 -27.26
N MET A 437 -11.50 27.84 -27.22
CA MET A 437 -12.40 28.98 -27.41
C MET A 437 -12.31 30.01 -26.28
N THR A 438 -12.08 29.58 -25.04
CA THR A 438 -11.95 30.46 -23.87
C THR A 438 -10.61 31.18 -23.85
N GLU A 439 -9.56 30.52 -24.33
CA GLU A 439 -8.21 31.07 -24.41
C GLU A 439 -7.96 31.90 -25.68
N ALA A 440 -8.88 31.90 -26.64
CA ALA A 440 -8.81 32.75 -27.82
C ALA A 440 -8.79 34.22 -27.40
N ARG A 441 -7.68 34.92 -27.69
CA ARG A 441 -7.51 36.34 -27.36
C ARG A 441 -7.35 37.21 -28.60
N ARG A 442 -7.73 38.48 -28.45
CA ARG A 442 -7.51 39.51 -29.45
C ARG A 442 -6.01 39.78 -29.63
N THR A 443 -5.47 39.47 -30.80
CA THR A 443 -4.06 39.73 -31.16
C THR A 443 -3.86 41.14 -31.73
N PRO A 444 -2.63 41.68 -31.77
CA PRO A 444 -2.34 42.96 -32.42
C PRO A 444 -2.75 43.01 -33.90
N ALA A 445 -2.62 41.89 -34.61
CA ALA A 445 -3.06 41.76 -36.00
C ALA A 445 -4.60 41.92 -36.12
N ILE A 446 -5.36 41.25 -35.25
CA ILE A 446 -6.83 41.39 -35.20
C ILE A 446 -7.22 42.83 -34.84
N GLN A 447 -6.51 43.47 -33.89
CA GLN A 447 -6.75 44.88 -33.55
C GLN A 447 -6.54 45.83 -34.73
N GLN A 448 -5.49 45.60 -35.53
CA GLN A 448 -5.20 46.43 -36.68
C GLN A 448 -6.28 46.31 -37.75
N ILE A 449 -6.75 45.09 -38.03
CA ILE A 449 -7.85 44.85 -38.98
C ILE A 449 -9.13 45.55 -38.51
N LEU A 450 -9.50 45.39 -37.24
CA LEU A 450 -10.71 46.01 -36.68
C LEU A 450 -10.65 47.55 -36.67
N LYS A 451 -9.46 48.14 -36.48
CA LYS A 451 -9.24 49.60 -36.55
C LYS A 451 -9.36 50.13 -37.99
N GLN A 452 -8.85 49.39 -38.97
CA GLN A 452 -8.94 49.75 -40.38
C GLN A 452 -10.39 49.71 -40.90
N GLU A 453 -11.21 48.83 -40.34
CA GLU A 453 -12.62 48.67 -40.71
C GLU A 453 -13.60 49.55 -39.89
N ASP A 454 -13.09 50.49 -39.07
CA ASP A 454 -13.86 51.42 -38.21
C ASP A 454 -14.95 50.73 -37.35
N TYR A 455 -14.61 49.59 -36.72
CA TYR A 455 -15.56 48.75 -36.01
C TYR A 455 -15.95 49.27 -34.60
N PRO A 456 -17.22 49.60 -34.29
CA PRO A 456 -17.58 50.42 -33.12
C PRO A 456 -18.12 49.66 -31.87
N PHE A 457 -18.05 48.32 -31.78
CA PHE A 457 -18.65 47.55 -30.65
C PHE A 457 -17.65 47.15 -29.54
N PRO A 458 -18.12 46.96 -28.27
CA PRO A 458 -17.31 46.40 -27.19
C PRO A 458 -16.81 44.97 -27.52
N PRO A 459 -15.71 44.51 -26.88
CA PRO A 459 -15.13 43.20 -27.16
C PRO A 459 -16.15 42.08 -26.92
N ILE A 460 -16.34 41.22 -27.92
CA ILE A 460 -17.19 40.03 -27.83
C ILE A 460 -16.30 38.79 -27.95
N ASP A 461 -16.13 38.07 -26.84
CA ASP A 461 -15.40 36.80 -26.79
C ASP A 461 -16.19 35.65 -27.44
N LEU A 462 -15.49 34.60 -27.85
CA LEU A 462 -16.11 33.37 -28.35
C LEU A 462 -16.86 32.65 -27.21
N ARG A 463 -18.20 32.76 -27.20
CA ARG A 463 -19.03 32.09 -26.20
C ARG A 463 -19.40 30.67 -26.68
N PRO A 464 -19.02 29.59 -25.95
CA PRO A 464 -19.31 28.21 -26.39
C PRO A 464 -20.81 27.92 -26.59
N ARG A 465 -21.68 28.58 -25.80
CA ARG A 465 -23.15 28.41 -25.86
C ARG A 465 -23.85 29.35 -26.83
N LEU A 466 -23.12 30.14 -27.64
CA LEU A 466 -23.73 31.04 -28.60
C LEU A 466 -24.48 30.26 -29.67
N ALA A 467 -25.77 30.53 -29.83
CA ALA A 467 -26.60 29.88 -30.83
C ALA A 467 -26.35 30.48 -32.23
N VAL A 468 -26.20 29.62 -33.23
CA VAL A 468 -25.98 29.98 -34.64
C VAL A 468 -26.83 29.10 -35.56
N LEU A 469 -27.17 29.64 -36.73
CA LEU A 469 -27.94 28.97 -37.79
C LEU A 469 -27.17 29.02 -39.10
N ARG A 470 -27.29 28.00 -39.94
CA ARG A 470 -26.71 28.06 -41.30
C ARG A 470 -27.40 29.14 -42.12
N LYS A 471 -26.64 29.82 -42.99
CA LYS A 471 -27.15 30.83 -43.92
C LYS A 471 -28.30 30.31 -44.81
N SER A 472 -28.31 29.01 -45.11
CA SER A 472 -29.35 28.36 -45.91
C SER A 472 -30.63 28.02 -45.15
N HIS A 473 -30.67 28.13 -43.82
CA HIS A 473 -31.85 27.80 -43.03
C HIS A 473 -32.77 29.00 -42.88
N THR A 474 -34.07 28.78 -43.01
CA THR A 474 -35.08 29.81 -42.71
C THR A 474 -35.38 29.77 -41.20
N PRO A 475 -35.16 30.85 -40.45
CA PRO A 475 -35.47 30.87 -39.02
C PRO A 475 -36.99 30.75 -38.81
N VAL A 476 -37.39 29.82 -37.95
CA VAL A 476 -38.80 29.58 -37.61
C VAL A 476 -39.11 30.19 -36.25
N TYR A 477 -39.94 31.24 -36.22
CA TYR A 477 -40.32 31.96 -35.00
C TYR A 477 -41.68 31.47 -34.48
N ARG A 478 -41.79 31.19 -33.17
CA ARG A 478 -43.04 30.74 -32.52
C ARG A 478 -43.54 31.79 -31.51
N ASP A 479 -44.87 31.92 -31.40
CA ASP A 479 -45.51 32.77 -30.40
C ASP A 479 -45.46 32.17 -28.97
N HIS A 480 -45.99 32.91 -27.99
CA HIS A 480 -46.11 32.48 -26.59
C HIS A 480 -47.01 31.25 -26.37
N LYS A 481 -47.75 30.80 -27.39
CA LYS A 481 -48.61 29.62 -27.38
C LYS A 481 -47.99 28.42 -28.14
N GLY A 482 -46.80 28.58 -28.72
CA GLY A 482 -46.08 27.53 -29.46
C GLY A 482 -46.47 27.38 -30.93
N THR A 483 -47.28 28.30 -31.45
CA THR A 483 -47.77 28.35 -32.85
C THR A 483 -46.80 29.12 -33.73
N LEU A 484 -46.69 28.77 -35.02
CA LEU A 484 -45.91 29.54 -36.01
C LEU A 484 -46.47 30.96 -36.08
N SER A 485 -45.65 31.98 -35.81
CA SER A 485 -46.10 33.38 -35.81
C SER A 485 -45.72 34.10 -37.09
N ALA A 486 -46.69 34.77 -37.71
CA ALA A 486 -46.48 35.66 -38.85
C ALA A 486 -46.44 37.16 -38.46
N SER A 487 -46.65 37.51 -37.18
CA SER A 487 -46.87 38.90 -36.76
C SER A 487 -46.21 39.25 -35.42
N ASN A 488 -45.11 40.01 -35.51
CA ASN A 488 -44.36 40.80 -34.51
C ASN A 488 -44.82 40.82 -33.02
N LEU A 489 -43.97 40.20 -32.16
CA LEU A 489 -43.68 40.39 -30.71
C LEU A 489 -44.78 40.18 -29.62
N PRO A 490 -44.39 39.75 -28.36
CA PRO A 490 -43.07 39.37 -27.86
C PRO A 490 -42.88 37.87 -27.61
N TYR A 491 -41.63 37.44 -27.82
CA TYR A 491 -41.12 36.07 -27.90
C TYR A 491 -40.51 35.58 -26.57
N ASN A 492 -40.50 34.26 -26.38
CA ASN A 492 -39.67 33.60 -25.38
C ASN A 492 -38.45 32.98 -26.06
N ALA A 493 -37.22 33.37 -25.68
CA ALA A 493 -35.93 32.99 -26.25
C ALA A 493 -35.69 31.48 -26.48
N TYR A 494 -36.51 30.61 -25.87
CA TYR A 494 -36.38 29.15 -25.89
C TYR A 494 -37.14 28.42 -27.03
N GLY A 495 -37.71 29.14 -28.01
CA GLY A 495 -38.53 28.59 -29.10
C GLY A 495 -37.80 28.06 -30.35
N ILE A 496 -36.53 28.43 -30.59
CA ILE A 496 -35.69 27.91 -31.69
C ILE A 496 -35.12 26.53 -31.29
N LYS A 497 -35.98 25.58 -30.91
CA LYS A 497 -35.53 24.37 -30.21
C LYS A 497 -35.12 23.21 -31.12
N HIS A 498 -35.23 23.34 -32.44
CA HIS A 498 -35.01 22.21 -33.33
C HIS A 498 -33.85 22.33 -34.33
N ASP A 499 -33.41 23.53 -34.75
CA ASP A 499 -32.40 23.63 -35.83
C ASP A 499 -31.19 24.55 -35.54
N SER A 500 -31.13 25.26 -34.40
CA SER A 500 -29.92 26.02 -34.04
C SER A 500 -28.81 25.10 -33.51
N SER A 501 -27.57 25.35 -33.92
CA SER A 501 -26.36 24.73 -33.36
C SER A 501 -25.66 25.70 -32.42
N SER A 502 -24.84 25.18 -31.50
CA SER A 502 -23.93 26.03 -30.73
C SER A 502 -22.67 26.35 -31.52
N LEU A 503 -22.06 27.51 -31.28
CA LEU A 503 -20.77 27.88 -31.89
C LEU A 503 -19.67 26.85 -31.55
N LEU A 504 -19.74 26.24 -30.36
CA LEU A 504 -18.89 25.11 -29.98
C LEU A 504 -19.08 23.91 -30.91
N GLU A 505 -20.31 23.53 -31.25
CA GLU A 505 -20.56 22.42 -32.19
C GLU A 505 -20.07 22.75 -33.60
N VAL A 506 -20.24 24.00 -34.06
CA VAL A 506 -19.71 24.49 -35.34
C VAL A 506 -18.19 24.34 -35.40
N TYR A 507 -17.51 24.75 -34.31
CA TYR A 507 -16.06 24.60 -34.16
C TYR A 507 -15.61 23.14 -34.13
N MET A 508 -16.23 22.32 -33.28
CA MET A 508 -15.91 20.88 -33.19
C MET A 508 -16.14 20.15 -34.52
N ALA A 509 -17.20 20.50 -35.25
CA ALA A 509 -17.50 19.92 -36.56
C ALA A 509 -16.58 20.42 -37.69
N GLY A 510 -15.67 21.37 -37.41
CA GLY A 510 -14.73 21.91 -38.39
C GLY A 510 -15.41 22.73 -39.50
N GLU A 511 -16.57 23.33 -39.22
CA GLU A 511 -17.30 24.11 -40.22
C GLU A 511 -16.61 25.47 -40.48
N ASN A 512 -16.82 26.00 -41.69
CA ASN A 512 -16.45 27.38 -41.98
C ASN A 512 -17.48 28.33 -41.34
N ILE A 513 -17.03 29.19 -40.43
CA ILE A 513 -17.87 30.17 -39.74
C ILE A 513 -18.62 31.12 -40.70
N ASP A 514 -18.11 31.33 -41.91
CA ASP A 514 -18.73 32.20 -42.91
C ASP A 514 -20.07 31.64 -43.45
N ASP A 515 -20.35 30.35 -43.25
CA ASP A 515 -21.62 29.69 -43.59
C ASP A 515 -22.70 29.84 -42.51
N TRP A 516 -22.36 30.47 -41.39
CA TRP A 516 -23.22 30.57 -40.20
C TRP A 516 -23.61 32.02 -39.90
N ARG A 517 -24.77 32.20 -39.28
CA ARG A 517 -25.40 33.49 -38.97
C ARG A 517 -25.96 33.46 -37.55
N LEU A 518 -26.06 34.63 -36.93
CA LEU A 518 -26.71 34.81 -35.64
C LEU A 518 -28.23 34.89 -35.87
N PRO A 519 -29.06 34.25 -35.04
CA PRO A 519 -30.50 34.49 -35.07
C PRO A 519 -30.78 35.93 -34.64
N GLY A 520 -31.52 36.68 -35.45
CA GLY A 520 -32.05 38.00 -35.10
C GLY A 520 -33.04 37.93 -33.93
N ARG A 521 -33.25 39.05 -33.26
CA ARG A 521 -34.11 39.17 -32.06
C ARG A 521 -35.58 38.95 -32.38
N ASP A 522 -36.00 39.24 -33.60
CA ASP A 522 -37.35 39.05 -34.10
C ASP A 522 -37.36 38.68 -35.60
N SER A 523 -38.57 38.50 -36.14
CA SER A 523 -38.82 38.19 -37.55
C SER A 523 -38.40 39.29 -38.52
N THR A 524 -38.25 40.53 -38.05
CA THR A 524 -37.83 41.67 -38.89
C THR A 524 -36.31 41.72 -39.05
N GLU A 525 -35.55 41.29 -38.04
CA GLU A 525 -34.09 41.22 -38.08
C GLU A 525 -33.54 40.02 -38.88
N GLY A 526 -34.28 38.90 -38.97
CA GLY A 526 -33.89 37.73 -39.76
C GLY A 526 -32.58 37.07 -39.30
N LEU A 527 -31.71 36.65 -40.23
CA LEU A 527 -30.38 36.11 -39.93
C LEU A 527 -29.31 37.20 -40.02
N LEU A 528 -28.65 37.49 -38.90
CA LEU A 528 -27.62 38.52 -38.79
C LEU A 528 -26.22 37.95 -39.12
N PRO A 529 -25.32 38.73 -39.75
CA PRO A 529 -23.94 38.31 -39.95
C PRO A 529 -23.25 38.09 -38.61
N ILE A 530 -22.42 37.04 -38.52
CA ILE A 530 -21.48 36.90 -37.41
C ILE A 530 -20.51 38.07 -37.50
N ASN A 531 -20.30 38.77 -36.38
CA ASN A 531 -19.45 39.96 -36.40
C ASN A 531 -18.01 39.64 -36.79
N ARG A 532 -17.30 40.64 -37.34
CA ARG A 532 -15.97 40.47 -37.91
C ARG A 532 -14.96 39.96 -36.88
N GLU A 533 -15.00 40.49 -35.66
CA GLU A 533 -14.11 40.08 -34.58
C GLU A 533 -14.24 38.58 -34.27
N MET A 534 -15.46 38.07 -34.07
CA MET A 534 -15.70 36.65 -33.83
C MET A 534 -15.27 35.78 -35.01
N GLN A 535 -15.47 36.22 -36.25
CA GLN A 535 -14.98 35.48 -37.43
C GLN A 535 -13.45 35.35 -37.40
N LEU A 536 -12.74 36.44 -37.10
CA LEU A 536 -11.27 36.44 -37.03
C LEU A 536 -10.76 35.59 -35.87
N LEU A 537 -11.38 35.69 -34.69
CA LEU A 537 -11.04 34.86 -33.52
C LEU A 537 -11.30 33.39 -33.79
N TYR A 538 -12.45 33.05 -34.39
CA TYR A 538 -12.77 31.67 -34.78
C TYR A 538 -11.75 31.11 -35.77
N LYS A 539 -11.41 31.88 -36.81
CA LYS A 539 -10.43 31.47 -37.84
C LYS A 539 -9.00 31.34 -37.29
N ALA A 540 -8.72 31.93 -36.12
CA ALA A 540 -7.45 31.80 -35.43
C ALA A 540 -7.41 30.62 -34.43
N LEU A 541 -8.53 29.93 -34.21
CA LEU A 541 -8.56 28.74 -33.36
C LEU A 541 -7.73 27.60 -33.98
N PRO A 542 -7.09 26.75 -33.16
CA PRO A 542 -6.41 25.56 -33.66
C PRO A 542 -7.41 24.56 -34.27
N ASP A 543 -6.93 23.67 -35.14
CA ASP A 543 -7.74 22.53 -35.60
C ASP A 543 -7.94 21.56 -34.44
N ILE A 544 -9.12 21.63 -33.84
CA ILE A 544 -9.45 20.83 -32.67
C ILE A 544 -9.54 19.34 -32.96
N ASN A 545 -9.84 18.95 -34.20
CA ASN A 545 -9.91 17.53 -34.58
C ASN A 545 -8.51 16.94 -34.69
N GLN A 546 -7.58 17.66 -35.31
CA GLN A 546 -6.18 17.25 -35.38
C GLN A 546 -5.55 17.21 -33.98
N GLN A 547 -5.79 18.23 -33.16
CA GLN A 547 -5.26 18.27 -31.80
C GLN A 547 -5.84 17.15 -30.93
N PHE A 548 -7.15 16.92 -30.99
CA PHE A 548 -7.80 15.80 -30.29
C PHE A 548 -7.21 14.46 -30.72
N GLU A 549 -7.04 14.22 -32.03
CA GLU A 549 -6.45 12.97 -32.53
C GLU A 549 -5.04 12.77 -31.95
N HIS A 550 -4.19 13.79 -32.02
CA HIS A 550 -2.83 13.73 -31.49
C HIS A 550 -2.79 13.42 -29.99
N GLU A 551 -3.55 14.17 -29.19
CA GLU A 551 -3.61 14.00 -27.73
C GLU A 551 -4.21 12.64 -27.35
N PHE A 552 -5.21 12.15 -28.08
CA PHE A 552 -5.82 10.85 -27.83
C PHE A 552 -4.88 9.69 -28.15
N GLN A 553 -4.13 9.76 -29.26
CA GLN A 553 -3.13 8.74 -29.59
C GLN A 553 -1.98 8.74 -28.58
N ALA A 554 -1.50 9.92 -28.16
CA ALA A 554 -0.52 10.04 -27.09
C ALA A 554 -1.07 9.45 -25.77
N TYR A 555 -2.34 9.71 -25.47
CA TYR A 555 -3.02 9.15 -24.32
C TYR A 555 -3.01 7.61 -24.33
N LEU A 556 -3.42 6.99 -25.43
CA LEU A 556 -3.45 5.54 -25.58
C LEU A 556 -2.05 4.92 -25.53
N ALA A 557 -1.05 5.55 -26.14
CA ALA A 557 0.33 5.07 -26.12
C ALA A 557 0.87 4.99 -24.69
N ASP A 558 0.69 6.06 -23.90
CA ASP A 558 1.10 6.10 -22.49
C ASP A 558 0.33 5.06 -21.66
N ALA A 559 -0.99 4.95 -21.86
CA ALA A 559 -1.83 4.00 -21.13
C ALA A 559 -1.44 2.54 -21.44
N ARG A 560 -1.12 2.21 -22.70
CA ARG A 560 -0.63 0.89 -23.11
C ARG A 560 0.74 0.57 -22.51
N LYS A 561 1.68 1.53 -22.54
CA LYS A 561 3.01 1.38 -21.91
C LYS A 561 2.85 1.10 -20.42
N ALA A 562 2.02 1.89 -19.76
CA ALA A 562 1.73 1.74 -18.34
C ALA A 562 1.09 0.39 -18.01
N TYR A 563 0.07 -0.02 -18.75
CA TYR A 563 -0.60 -1.31 -18.57
C TYR A 563 0.38 -2.48 -18.74
N ALA A 564 1.27 -2.42 -19.73
CA ALA A 564 2.33 -3.40 -19.93
C ALA A 564 3.30 -3.44 -18.74
N THR A 565 3.72 -2.28 -18.24
CA THR A 565 4.58 -2.18 -17.05
C THR A 565 3.91 -2.85 -15.85
N ILE A 566 2.64 -2.56 -15.58
CA ILE A 566 1.89 -3.16 -14.48
C ILE A 566 1.78 -4.68 -14.62
N ILE A 567 1.48 -5.20 -15.82
CA ILE A 567 1.45 -6.65 -16.05
C ILE A 567 2.80 -7.29 -15.70
N LYS A 568 3.91 -6.73 -16.20
CA LYS A 568 5.25 -7.24 -15.91
C LYS A 568 5.55 -7.24 -14.40
N LYS A 569 5.16 -6.17 -13.69
CA LYS A 569 5.31 -6.06 -12.23
C LYS A 569 4.49 -7.12 -11.50
N LEU A 570 3.24 -7.36 -11.89
CA LEU A 570 2.43 -8.41 -11.28
C LEU A 570 3.05 -9.80 -11.45
N LEU A 571 3.69 -10.07 -12.59
CA LEU A 571 4.39 -11.33 -12.79
C LEU A 571 5.61 -11.50 -11.87
N THR A 572 6.29 -10.43 -11.44
CA THR A 572 7.41 -10.52 -10.48
C THR A 572 6.95 -10.90 -9.08
N GLN A 573 5.68 -10.62 -8.74
CA GLN A 573 5.09 -10.91 -7.44
C GLN A 573 4.80 -12.41 -7.24
N LEU A 574 4.76 -13.19 -8.32
CA LEU A 574 4.53 -14.63 -8.23
C LEU A 574 5.68 -15.34 -7.51
N PRO A 575 5.39 -16.41 -6.74
CA PRO A 575 6.45 -17.16 -6.10
C PRO A 575 7.41 -17.76 -7.12
N PHE A 576 8.67 -17.96 -6.72
CA PHE A 576 9.76 -18.34 -7.64
C PHE A 576 9.40 -19.49 -8.61
N LYS A 577 8.85 -20.59 -8.10
CA LYS A 577 8.47 -21.77 -8.92
C LYS A 577 7.40 -21.45 -9.98
N HIS A 578 6.56 -20.46 -9.72
CA HIS A 578 5.52 -20.01 -10.65
C HIS A 578 6.11 -19.14 -11.75
N ARG A 579 7.05 -18.25 -11.42
CA ARG A 579 7.81 -17.47 -12.40
C ARG A 579 8.62 -18.36 -13.34
N LEU A 580 9.26 -19.40 -12.79
CA LEU A 580 9.98 -20.39 -13.59
C LEU A 580 9.06 -21.13 -14.56
N ALA A 581 7.86 -21.50 -14.11
CA ALA A 581 6.87 -22.17 -14.96
C ALA A 581 6.37 -21.28 -16.10
N ILE A 582 6.20 -19.98 -15.87
CA ILE A 582 5.81 -19.02 -16.92
C ILE A 582 6.97 -18.77 -17.89
N GLU A 583 8.20 -18.64 -17.39
CA GLU A 583 9.38 -18.37 -18.22
C GLU A 583 9.64 -19.54 -19.20
N ASN A 584 9.70 -20.76 -18.67
CA ASN A 584 10.19 -21.93 -19.39
C ASN A 584 9.09 -22.84 -19.93
N GLY A 585 7.87 -22.78 -19.38
CA GLY A 585 6.76 -23.62 -19.78
C GLY A 585 6.11 -23.23 -21.11
N ALA A 586 5.21 -24.09 -21.58
CA ALA A 586 4.24 -23.71 -22.59
C ALA A 586 3.17 -22.82 -21.94
N VAL A 587 2.92 -21.64 -22.49
CA VAL A 587 2.03 -20.63 -21.89
C VAL A 587 0.90 -20.27 -22.86
N SER A 588 -0.32 -20.23 -22.34
CA SER A 588 -1.52 -19.79 -23.06
C SER A 588 -2.19 -18.68 -22.26
N LEU A 589 -2.69 -17.66 -22.96
CA LEU A 589 -3.42 -16.54 -22.38
C LEU A 589 -4.90 -16.70 -22.70
N TYR A 590 -5.77 -16.47 -21.73
CA TYR A 590 -7.21 -16.60 -21.92
C TYR A 590 -7.95 -15.33 -21.47
N SER A 591 -8.96 -14.96 -22.24
CA SER A 591 -10.01 -14.03 -21.84
C SER A 591 -11.28 -14.80 -21.52
N LEU A 592 -12.15 -14.20 -20.71
CA LEU A 592 -13.49 -14.73 -20.45
C LEU A 592 -14.53 -13.80 -21.06
N ARG A 593 -15.55 -14.35 -21.71
CA ARG A 593 -16.70 -13.59 -22.22
C ARG A 593 -18.02 -14.22 -21.82
N LEU A 594 -19.08 -13.41 -21.82
CA LEU A 594 -20.44 -13.92 -21.74
C LEU A 594 -20.81 -14.67 -23.05
N PRO A 595 -21.66 -15.70 -22.97
CA PRO A 595 -22.21 -16.33 -24.17
C PRO A 595 -23.10 -15.34 -24.92
N THR A 596 -23.08 -15.43 -26.25
CA THR A 596 -23.93 -14.60 -27.11
C THR A 596 -25.39 -15.04 -26.98
N GLN A 597 -26.30 -14.06 -26.90
CA GLN A 597 -27.74 -14.28 -26.80
C GLN A 597 -28.41 -14.04 -28.14
N ASP A 598 -29.49 -14.78 -28.42
CA ASP A 598 -30.36 -14.61 -29.59
C ASP A 598 -29.62 -14.62 -30.95
N LEU A 599 -28.49 -15.35 -31.04
CA LEU A 599 -27.69 -15.48 -32.26
C LEU A 599 -27.32 -16.94 -32.56
N MET A 600 -27.48 -17.35 -33.82
CA MET A 600 -27.07 -18.68 -34.27
C MET A 600 -25.54 -18.81 -34.19
N ALA A 601 -25.03 -19.97 -33.78
CA ALA A 601 -23.60 -20.22 -33.66
C ALA A 601 -22.83 -19.93 -34.97
N ILE A 602 -23.42 -20.24 -36.12
CA ILE A 602 -22.83 -20.01 -37.45
C ILE A 602 -22.77 -18.54 -37.87
N ALA A 603 -23.58 -17.68 -37.24
CA ALA A 603 -23.64 -16.25 -37.53
C ALA A 603 -22.84 -15.43 -36.52
N GLU A 604 -22.32 -16.06 -35.46
CA GLU A 604 -21.46 -15.41 -34.47
C GLU A 604 -20.16 -14.96 -35.14
N SER A 605 -19.77 -13.72 -34.86
CA SER A 605 -18.57 -13.08 -35.41
C SER A 605 -17.94 -12.19 -34.35
N GLU A 606 -16.75 -11.64 -34.62
CA GLU A 606 -16.05 -10.81 -33.62
C GLU A 606 -16.88 -9.60 -33.16
N LYS A 607 -17.66 -8.99 -34.05
CA LYS A 607 -18.57 -7.88 -33.73
C LYS A 607 -19.59 -8.24 -32.64
N HIS A 608 -19.97 -9.52 -32.55
CA HIS A 608 -20.91 -10.03 -31.54
C HIS A 608 -20.19 -10.42 -30.23
N ARG A 609 -18.97 -10.97 -30.34
CA ARG A 609 -18.19 -11.46 -29.20
C ARG A 609 -17.53 -10.35 -28.41
N GLU A 610 -17.01 -9.34 -29.11
CA GLU A 610 -16.16 -8.31 -28.54
C GLU A 610 -16.83 -7.51 -27.40
N PRO A 611 -18.11 -7.08 -27.51
CA PRO A 611 -18.79 -6.37 -26.43
C PRO A 611 -19.08 -7.23 -25.18
N LEU A 612 -18.99 -8.56 -25.30
CA LEU A 612 -19.26 -9.51 -24.21
C LEU A 612 -17.99 -9.91 -23.46
N ARG A 613 -16.81 -9.45 -23.92
CA ARG A 613 -15.51 -9.84 -23.42
C ARG A 613 -15.17 -9.10 -22.12
N GLY A 614 -14.76 -9.86 -21.11
CA GLY A 614 -14.21 -9.33 -19.87
C GLY A 614 -12.77 -8.85 -20.08
N ARG A 615 -12.54 -7.56 -19.87
CA ARG A 615 -11.26 -6.87 -20.10
C ARG A 615 -10.55 -6.46 -18.82
N ALA A 616 -11.22 -6.57 -17.66
CA ALA A 616 -10.64 -6.19 -16.39
C ALA A 616 -9.54 -7.16 -15.92
N GLY A 617 -9.54 -8.39 -16.43
CA GLY A 617 -8.51 -9.39 -16.14
C GLY A 617 -8.42 -10.49 -17.19
N PHE A 618 -7.36 -11.27 -17.09
CA PHE A 618 -7.05 -12.39 -17.98
C PHE A 618 -6.46 -13.56 -17.20
N ILE A 619 -6.35 -14.72 -17.86
CA ILE A 619 -5.82 -15.94 -17.25
C ILE A 619 -4.55 -16.35 -17.97
N ILE A 620 -3.53 -16.73 -17.21
CA ILE A 620 -2.32 -17.39 -17.73
C ILE A 620 -2.42 -18.87 -17.37
N GLY A 621 -2.43 -19.74 -18.37
CA GLY A 621 -2.20 -21.18 -18.20
C GLY A 621 -0.75 -21.52 -18.55
N ALA A 622 -0.01 -22.14 -17.64
CA ALA A 622 1.37 -22.55 -17.85
C ALA A 622 1.54 -24.06 -17.62
N VAL A 623 2.12 -24.75 -18.59
CA VAL A 623 2.47 -26.19 -18.50
C VAL A 623 3.99 -26.31 -18.43
N TYR A 624 4.49 -26.76 -17.28
CA TYR A 624 5.92 -26.92 -17.02
C TYR A 624 6.17 -28.12 -16.12
N GLU A 625 7.13 -28.98 -16.48
CA GLU A 625 7.47 -30.22 -15.78
C GLU A 625 6.24 -31.14 -15.54
N GLY A 626 5.38 -31.28 -16.54
CA GLY A 626 4.16 -32.09 -16.44
C GLY A 626 3.07 -31.53 -15.51
N LYS A 627 3.25 -30.31 -14.98
CA LYS A 627 2.27 -29.65 -14.11
C LYS A 627 1.64 -28.46 -14.82
N THR A 628 0.32 -28.45 -14.88
CA THR A 628 -0.48 -27.31 -15.34
C THR A 628 -0.79 -26.38 -14.18
N ARG A 629 -0.54 -25.08 -14.35
CA ARG A 629 -0.83 -24.04 -13.35
C ARG A 629 -1.60 -22.90 -14.01
N PHE A 630 -2.60 -22.37 -13.31
CA PHE A 630 -3.39 -21.25 -13.77
C PHE A 630 -3.21 -20.03 -12.85
N TYR A 631 -3.20 -18.84 -13.45
CA TYR A 631 -3.09 -17.58 -12.75
C TYR A 631 -4.13 -16.61 -13.28
N GLU A 632 -4.87 -15.95 -12.39
CA GLU A 632 -5.69 -14.80 -12.75
C GLU A 632 -4.86 -13.54 -12.56
N VAL A 633 -4.88 -12.66 -13.56
CA VAL A 633 -4.16 -11.39 -13.54
C VAL A 633 -5.17 -10.28 -13.77
N PHE A 634 -5.27 -9.35 -12.80
CA PHE A 634 -6.13 -8.18 -12.84
C PHE A 634 -5.29 -6.91 -12.71
N PRO A 635 -4.76 -6.36 -13.82
CA PRO A 635 -3.79 -5.27 -13.77
C PRO A 635 -4.32 -4.01 -13.08
N LEU A 636 -5.58 -3.62 -13.34
CA LEU A 636 -6.18 -2.42 -12.71
C LEU A 636 -6.50 -2.61 -11.23
N LEU A 637 -6.62 -3.86 -10.76
CA LEU A 637 -6.72 -4.20 -9.34
C LEU A 637 -5.35 -4.42 -8.70
N MET A 638 -4.25 -4.32 -9.47
CA MET A 638 -2.90 -4.62 -9.02
C MET A 638 -2.78 -6.01 -8.36
N ARG A 639 -3.48 -7.00 -8.93
CA ARG A 639 -3.59 -8.33 -8.32
C ARG A 639 -3.23 -9.44 -9.30
N VAL A 640 -2.45 -10.40 -8.81
CA VAL A 640 -2.24 -11.70 -9.43
C VAL A 640 -2.59 -12.79 -8.42
N ARG A 641 -3.30 -13.82 -8.86
CA ARG A 641 -3.72 -14.93 -8.00
C ARG A 641 -3.44 -16.28 -8.66
N TYR A 642 -2.73 -17.16 -7.96
CA TYR A 642 -2.60 -18.56 -8.35
C TYR A 642 -3.91 -19.33 -8.10
N ARG A 643 -4.31 -20.18 -9.06
CA ARG A 643 -5.54 -20.98 -9.00
C ARG A 643 -5.25 -22.47 -8.94
N PRO A 644 -4.93 -23.00 -7.74
CA PRO A 644 -4.62 -24.43 -7.56
C PRO A 644 -5.83 -25.34 -7.77
N ASP A 645 -7.04 -24.81 -7.68
CA ASP A 645 -8.30 -25.54 -7.87
C ASP A 645 -8.58 -25.86 -9.36
N LEU A 646 -7.97 -25.11 -10.28
CA LEU A 646 -8.11 -25.31 -11.72
C LEU A 646 -7.15 -26.39 -12.23
N LYS A 647 -7.70 -27.52 -12.67
CA LYS A 647 -6.93 -28.61 -13.31
C LYS A 647 -6.81 -28.46 -14.83
N ALA A 648 -7.86 -27.95 -15.46
CA ALA A 648 -7.92 -27.67 -16.88
C ALA A 648 -8.90 -26.51 -17.12
N LEU A 649 -8.66 -25.74 -18.17
CA LEU A 649 -9.58 -24.72 -18.65
C LEU A 649 -10.03 -25.14 -20.05
N ILE A 650 -11.31 -25.46 -20.20
CA ILE A 650 -11.83 -25.88 -21.49
C ILE A 650 -12.16 -24.64 -22.31
N GLU A 651 -11.50 -24.55 -23.46
CA GLU A 651 -11.69 -23.48 -24.43
C GLU A 651 -13.04 -23.58 -25.14
N ASN A 652 -13.52 -22.43 -25.58
CA ASN A 652 -14.72 -22.25 -26.39
C ASN A 652 -16.03 -22.70 -25.70
N GLY A 653 -17.13 -22.22 -26.28
CA GLY A 653 -18.47 -22.62 -25.86
C GLY A 653 -18.75 -24.09 -26.14
N VAL A 654 -19.91 -24.55 -25.66
CA VAL A 654 -20.49 -25.84 -26.07
C VAL A 654 -21.64 -25.59 -27.03
N PRO A 655 -21.74 -26.35 -28.13
CA PRO A 655 -22.91 -26.26 -29.00
C PRO A 655 -24.15 -26.70 -28.22
N GLY A 656 -25.16 -25.84 -28.18
CA GLY A 656 -26.45 -26.11 -27.57
C GLY A 656 -27.59 -25.97 -28.58
N ILE A 657 -28.70 -26.65 -28.32
CA ILE A 657 -29.93 -26.48 -29.11
C ILE A 657 -30.89 -25.60 -28.31
N GLU A 658 -31.41 -24.57 -28.96
CA GLU A 658 -32.51 -23.74 -28.48
C GLU A 658 -33.68 -23.79 -29.46
N PHE A 659 -34.90 -23.56 -28.98
CA PHE A 659 -36.09 -23.55 -29.82
C PHE A 659 -36.62 -22.13 -29.94
N TRP A 660 -36.51 -21.54 -31.13
CA TRP A 660 -36.92 -20.16 -31.36
C TRP A 660 -38.25 -20.11 -32.11
N THR A 661 -39.10 -19.15 -31.74
CA THR A 661 -40.41 -18.95 -32.39
C THR A 661 -40.23 -18.04 -33.60
N ILE A 662 -39.78 -18.61 -34.72
CA ILE A 662 -39.59 -17.87 -35.98
C ILE A 662 -40.93 -17.76 -36.74
N THR A 663 -41.84 -18.73 -36.53
CA THR A 663 -43.23 -18.68 -36.98
C THR A 663 -44.17 -18.97 -35.80
N PRO A 664 -45.42 -18.46 -35.80
CA PRO A 664 -46.31 -18.55 -34.63
C PRO A 664 -46.66 -19.97 -34.16
N THR A 665 -46.36 -21.00 -34.96
CA THR A 665 -46.89 -22.35 -34.76
C THR A 665 -45.82 -23.44 -34.65
N ILE A 666 -44.55 -23.17 -34.99
CA ILE A 666 -43.50 -24.20 -34.97
C ILE A 666 -42.23 -23.63 -34.32
N PRO A 667 -41.83 -24.13 -33.12
CA PRO A 667 -40.53 -23.85 -32.54
C PRO A 667 -39.43 -24.51 -33.39
N THR A 668 -38.52 -23.70 -33.95
CA THR A 668 -37.43 -24.20 -34.79
C THR A 668 -36.19 -24.45 -33.93
N PRO A 669 -35.56 -25.64 -33.99
CA PRO A 669 -34.30 -25.89 -33.31
C PRO A 669 -33.17 -25.09 -33.97
N VAL A 670 -32.44 -24.34 -33.17
CA VAL A 670 -31.31 -23.49 -33.58
C VAL A 670 -30.09 -23.88 -32.76
N ILE A 671 -28.95 -24.04 -33.44
CA ILE A 671 -27.67 -24.29 -32.77
C ILE A 671 -27.09 -22.95 -32.31
N VAL A 672 -26.80 -22.85 -31.02
CA VAL A 672 -26.23 -21.68 -30.35
C VAL A 672 -24.94 -22.04 -29.61
N ASN A 673 -24.05 -21.07 -29.42
CA ASN A 673 -22.84 -21.26 -28.63
C ASN A 673 -23.12 -20.95 -27.16
N LYS A 674 -23.34 -22.00 -26.34
CA LYS A 674 -23.59 -21.84 -24.90
C LYS A 674 -22.28 -21.74 -24.12
N GLY A 675 -22.31 -21.01 -23.01
CA GLY A 675 -21.22 -20.96 -22.05
C GLY A 675 -21.09 -22.23 -21.23
N ARG A 676 -19.98 -22.36 -20.50
CA ARG A 676 -19.73 -23.39 -19.50
C ARG A 676 -19.75 -22.76 -18.12
N THR A 677 -20.20 -23.50 -17.11
CA THR A 677 -20.02 -23.06 -15.71
C THR A 677 -18.54 -23.19 -15.34
N LEU A 678 -17.87 -22.06 -15.18
CA LEU A 678 -16.46 -21.96 -14.81
C LEU A 678 -16.33 -21.36 -13.41
N PRO A 679 -15.28 -21.71 -12.63
CA PRO A 679 -15.08 -21.19 -11.28
C PRO A 679 -14.42 -19.81 -11.31
N PHE A 680 -15.06 -18.85 -11.96
CA PHE A 680 -14.60 -17.46 -12.03
C PHE A 680 -15.72 -16.52 -11.58
N ASP A 681 -15.32 -15.40 -10.98
CA ASP A 681 -16.25 -14.33 -10.67
C ASP A 681 -16.49 -13.48 -11.92
N GLN A 682 -17.70 -13.59 -12.50
CA GLN A 682 -18.11 -12.79 -13.66
C GLN A 682 -17.86 -11.30 -13.46
N ASN A 683 -18.10 -10.78 -12.25
CA ASN A 683 -18.00 -9.35 -12.00
C ASN A 683 -16.54 -8.88 -11.97
N ALA A 684 -15.61 -9.74 -11.54
CA ALA A 684 -14.20 -9.41 -11.57
C ALA A 684 -13.69 -9.21 -13.01
N TYR A 685 -14.16 -10.03 -13.96
CA TYR A 685 -13.75 -9.93 -15.35
C TYR A 685 -14.48 -8.84 -16.15
N LEU A 686 -15.78 -8.65 -15.90
CA LEU A 686 -16.60 -7.69 -16.66
C LEU A 686 -16.56 -6.27 -16.08
N ARG A 687 -16.54 -6.14 -14.74
CA ARG A 687 -16.63 -4.85 -14.03
C ARG A 687 -15.33 -4.43 -13.36
N GLY A 688 -14.41 -5.36 -13.15
CA GLY A 688 -13.20 -5.12 -12.36
C GLY A 688 -13.46 -5.12 -10.86
N ASP A 689 -14.50 -5.81 -10.39
CA ASP A 689 -14.74 -6.02 -8.97
C ASP A 689 -13.66 -6.94 -8.37
N GLU A 690 -13.46 -6.89 -7.06
CA GLU A 690 -12.52 -7.79 -6.39
C GLU A 690 -12.95 -9.26 -6.55
N PRO A 691 -12.07 -10.17 -7.01
CA PRO A 691 -12.45 -11.55 -7.28
C PRO A 691 -12.77 -12.30 -5.98
N ARG A 692 -13.98 -12.87 -5.89
CA ARG A 692 -14.41 -13.68 -4.73
C ARG A 692 -13.98 -15.14 -4.86
N ASP A 693 -13.57 -15.73 -3.75
CA ASP A 693 -13.26 -17.16 -3.67
C ASP A 693 -14.53 -18.01 -3.81
N GLY A 694 -14.42 -19.14 -4.52
CA GLY A 694 -15.55 -20.05 -4.76
C GLY A 694 -16.64 -19.55 -5.71
N ALA A 695 -16.49 -18.34 -6.29
CA ALA A 695 -17.44 -17.82 -7.27
C ALA A 695 -17.46 -18.68 -8.55
N THR A 696 -18.65 -18.81 -9.15
CA THR A 696 -18.85 -19.51 -10.41
C THR A 696 -19.71 -18.68 -11.36
N ALA A 697 -19.49 -18.81 -12.66
CA ALA A 697 -20.23 -18.11 -13.70
C ALA A 697 -20.33 -18.92 -14.98
N THR A 698 -21.40 -18.73 -15.76
CA THR A 698 -21.54 -19.34 -17.08
C THR A 698 -20.88 -18.45 -18.12
N MET A 699 -19.68 -18.84 -18.58
CA MET A 699 -18.80 -18.03 -19.42
C MET A 699 -18.17 -18.88 -20.53
N ILE A 700 -17.56 -18.22 -21.51
CA ILE A 700 -16.73 -18.85 -22.55
C ILE A 700 -15.29 -18.37 -22.37
N ALA A 701 -14.33 -19.30 -22.29
CA ALA A 701 -12.91 -18.99 -22.29
C ALA A 701 -12.37 -19.02 -23.72
N GLU A 702 -11.68 -17.96 -24.13
CA GLU A 702 -11.07 -17.82 -25.46
C GLU A 702 -9.58 -17.51 -25.35
N ILE A 703 -8.77 -18.15 -26.19
CA ILE A 703 -7.33 -17.87 -26.27
C ILE A 703 -7.11 -16.43 -26.77
N VAL A 704 -6.16 -15.73 -26.17
CA VAL A 704 -5.70 -14.40 -26.55
C VAL A 704 -4.31 -14.52 -27.16
N GLY A 705 -4.18 -14.14 -28.44
CA GLY A 705 -2.93 -14.23 -29.19
C GLY A 705 -2.43 -15.65 -29.44
N GLU A 706 -1.24 -15.75 -30.02
CA GLU A 706 -0.59 -17.04 -30.23
C GLU A 706 -0.02 -17.60 -28.92
N PRO A 707 -0.29 -18.86 -28.58
CA PRO A 707 0.34 -19.50 -27.44
C PRO A 707 1.86 -19.56 -27.56
N PHE A 708 2.49 -19.45 -26.41
CA PHE A 708 3.92 -19.49 -26.21
C PHE A 708 4.39 -20.94 -26.06
N GLY A 709 5.26 -21.41 -26.96
CA GLY A 709 5.91 -22.72 -26.81
C GLY A 709 6.87 -22.78 -25.60
N PRO A 710 7.22 -23.99 -25.13
CA PRO A 710 8.22 -24.17 -24.08
C PRO A 710 9.57 -23.59 -24.50
N SER A 711 10.31 -23.01 -23.56
CA SER A 711 11.66 -22.49 -23.85
C SER A 711 12.70 -23.58 -23.59
N ASN A 712 13.58 -23.81 -24.57
CA ASN A 712 14.70 -24.76 -24.48
C ASN A 712 16.00 -24.14 -23.92
N THR A 713 15.95 -22.89 -23.46
CA THR A 713 17.13 -22.24 -22.86
C THR A 713 17.48 -22.92 -21.55
N GLU A 714 18.67 -23.55 -21.49
CA GLU A 714 19.31 -24.15 -20.30
C GLU A 714 19.57 -23.16 -19.13
N THR A 715 18.94 -21.99 -19.14
CA THR A 715 18.95 -20.99 -18.07
C THR A 715 18.11 -21.40 -16.85
N ALA A 716 17.92 -22.71 -16.64
CA ALA A 716 17.15 -23.27 -15.53
C ALA A 716 17.80 -23.02 -14.15
N LEU A 717 19.03 -22.50 -14.11
CA LEU A 717 19.82 -22.30 -12.88
C LEU A 717 19.90 -20.83 -12.39
N HIS A 718 19.26 -19.87 -13.07
CA HIS A 718 19.28 -18.45 -12.66
C HIS A 718 17.88 -17.90 -12.40
N MET A 719 17.73 -17.01 -11.40
CA MET A 719 16.48 -16.30 -11.13
C MET A 719 16.02 -15.60 -12.41
N PRO A 720 14.79 -15.82 -12.89
CA PRO A 720 14.32 -15.15 -14.09
C PRO A 720 14.26 -13.66 -13.83
N ILE A 721 14.85 -12.86 -14.73
CA ILE A 721 14.67 -11.40 -14.74
C ILE A 721 13.26 -11.12 -15.30
N THR A 722 12.24 -11.44 -14.51
CA THR A 722 10.84 -11.51 -14.96
C THR A 722 10.40 -10.20 -15.63
N THR A 723 10.78 -9.04 -15.10
CA THR A 723 10.45 -7.71 -15.66
C THR A 723 11.01 -7.45 -17.06
N PHE A 724 12.14 -8.08 -17.42
CA PHE A 724 12.86 -7.84 -18.69
C PHE A 724 12.91 -9.08 -19.58
N SER A 725 12.34 -10.20 -19.13
CA SER A 725 12.28 -11.43 -19.91
C SER A 725 11.54 -11.21 -21.23
N LYS A 726 12.03 -11.84 -22.30
CA LYS A 726 11.32 -11.87 -23.59
C LYS A 726 9.93 -12.46 -23.42
N ARG A 727 9.77 -13.46 -22.54
CA ARG A 727 8.50 -14.10 -22.23
C ARG A 727 7.49 -13.12 -21.65
N CYS A 728 7.81 -12.47 -20.53
CA CYS A 728 6.86 -11.58 -19.86
C CYS A 728 6.59 -10.32 -20.66
N THR A 729 7.59 -9.81 -21.40
CA THR A 729 7.40 -8.72 -22.36
C THR A 729 6.42 -9.13 -23.48
N GLY A 730 6.56 -10.36 -23.99
CA GLY A 730 5.63 -10.93 -24.96
C GLY A 730 4.20 -11.05 -24.41
N ILE A 731 4.05 -11.58 -23.19
CA ILE A 731 2.74 -11.68 -22.52
C ILE A 731 2.09 -10.30 -22.39
N ALA A 732 2.82 -9.32 -21.85
CA ALA A 732 2.32 -7.96 -21.70
C ALA A 732 1.93 -7.34 -23.05
N SER A 733 2.74 -7.56 -24.10
CA SER A 733 2.47 -7.04 -25.45
C SER A 733 1.22 -7.65 -26.08
N ILE A 734 1.00 -8.98 -25.96
CA ILE A 734 -0.21 -9.64 -26.47
C ILE A 734 -1.45 -9.11 -25.75
N VAL A 735 -1.41 -9.00 -24.42
CA VAL A 735 -2.55 -8.49 -23.65
C VAL A 735 -2.83 -7.03 -23.99
N CYS A 736 -1.81 -6.16 -24.06
CA CYS A 736 -2.01 -4.75 -24.44
C CYS A 736 -2.54 -4.56 -25.87
N SER A 737 -2.28 -5.49 -26.79
CA SER A 737 -2.72 -5.36 -28.18
C SER A 737 -4.07 -6.03 -28.47
N GLN A 738 -4.42 -7.09 -27.75
CA GLN A 738 -5.62 -7.91 -28.05
C GLN A 738 -6.65 -7.98 -26.91
N LEU A 739 -6.29 -7.55 -25.71
CA LEU A 739 -7.16 -7.52 -24.54
C LEU A 739 -6.86 -6.30 -23.67
N PHE A 740 -6.68 -5.15 -24.31
CA PHE A 740 -6.50 -3.89 -23.58
C PHE A 740 -7.73 -3.64 -22.70
N TYR A 741 -7.52 -3.02 -21.53
CA TYR A 741 -8.55 -2.89 -20.49
C TYR A 741 -9.79 -2.10 -20.93
N VAL A 742 -9.67 -1.35 -22.02
CA VAL A 742 -10.76 -0.66 -22.73
C VAL A 742 -10.81 -1.12 -24.19
N ASN A 743 -11.99 -1.03 -24.80
CA ASN A 743 -12.11 -1.02 -26.25
C ASN A 743 -11.73 0.39 -26.74
N GLU A 744 -10.70 0.45 -27.59
CA GLU A 744 -10.12 1.72 -28.06
C GLU A 744 -11.05 2.47 -29.01
N ASP A 745 -11.75 1.75 -29.89
CA ASP A 745 -12.69 2.35 -30.84
C ASP A 745 -13.88 2.96 -30.09
N ASP A 746 -14.38 2.25 -29.07
CA ASP A 746 -15.49 2.71 -28.23
C ASP A 746 -15.07 3.94 -27.41
N LEU A 747 -13.88 3.90 -26.80
CA LEU A 747 -13.33 5.03 -26.05
C LEU A 747 -13.10 6.25 -26.96
N TYR A 748 -12.55 6.04 -28.16
CA TYR A 748 -12.34 7.11 -29.14
C TYR A 748 -13.66 7.76 -29.53
N ALA A 749 -14.68 6.95 -29.87
CA ALA A 749 -16.00 7.45 -30.25
C ALA A 749 -16.63 8.29 -29.13
N GLN A 750 -16.47 7.87 -27.87
CA GLN A 750 -16.94 8.60 -26.70
C GLN A 750 -16.21 9.94 -26.52
N CYS A 751 -14.88 9.90 -26.48
CA CYS A 751 -14.02 11.08 -26.28
C CYS A 751 -14.11 12.09 -27.43
N LYS A 752 -14.35 11.61 -28.66
CA LYS A 752 -14.61 12.46 -29.82
C LYS A 752 -15.91 13.25 -29.65
N GLY A 753 -16.95 12.64 -29.08
CA GLY A 753 -18.22 13.31 -28.80
C GLY A 753 -18.87 13.89 -30.07
N ILE A 754 -19.56 13.04 -30.83
CA ILE A 754 -20.18 13.42 -32.11
C ILE A 754 -21.21 14.54 -31.93
N THR A 755 -20.97 15.67 -32.61
CA THR A 755 -21.85 16.84 -32.63
C THR A 755 -23.15 16.57 -33.40
N LYS A 756 -24.18 17.40 -33.17
CA LYS A 756 -25.40 17.32 -33.98
C LYS A 756 -25.13 17.54 -35.48
N ILE A 757 -24.22 18.47 -35.81
CA ILE A 757 -23.89 18.82 -37.20
C ILE A 757 -23.27 17.61 -37.94
N GLU A 758 -22.35 16.90 -37.29
CA GLU A 758 -21.75 15.67 -37.84
C GLU A 758 -22.81 14.58 -38.01
N LYS A 759 -23.78 14.49 -37.10
CA LYS A 759 -24.91 13.57 -37.23
C LYS A 759 -25.79 13.92 -38.45
N ASP A 760 -26.11 15.19 -38.64
CA ASP A 760 -26.97 15.60 -39.76
C ASP A 760 -26.27 15.41 -41.13
N LYS A 761 -24.93 15.37 -41.17
CA LYS A 761 -24.13 15.14 -42.39
C LYS A 761 -23.87 13.66 -42.70
N SER A 762 -24.02 12.74 -41.75
CA SER A 762 -23.65 11.33 -41.97
C SER A 762 -24.76 10.55 -42.68
N ALA A 763 -24.39 9.55 -43.49
CA ALA A 763 -25.35 8.72 -44.21
C ALA A 763 -26.30 7.96 -43.25
N PRO A 764 -27.58 7.72 -43.63
CA PRO A 764 -28.52 6.93 -42.83
C PRO A 764 -27.93 5.54 -42.51
N GLY A 765 -27.59 5.29 -41.24
CA GLY A 765 -27.00 4.02 -40.78
C GLY A 765 -25.61 4.16 -40.14
N ALA A 766 -24.77 5.07 -40.63
CA ALA A 766 -23.39 5.24 -40.13
C ALA A 766 -23.35 5.69 -38.66
N ILE A 767 -24.27 6.55 -38.24
CA ILE A 767 -24.39 6.98 -36.84
C ILE A 767 -24.99 5.88 -35.98
N LYS A 768 -25.86 5.03 -36.54
CA LYS A 768 -26.52 3.96 -35.78
C LYS A 768 -25.49 2.94 -35.28
N GLU A 769 -24.44 2.67 -36.06
CA GLU A 769 -23.29 1.88 -35.63
C GLU A 769 -22.50 2.57 -34.51
N ILE A 770 -22.23 3.88 -34.62
CA ILE A 770 -21.47 4.62 -33.61
C ILE A 770 -22.29 4.86 -32.31
N THR A 771 -23.61 5.03 -32.40
CA THR A 771 -24.49 5.13 -31.22
C THR A 771 -24.78 3.77 -30.59
N ASN A 772 -24.77 2.67 -31.35
CA ASN A 772 -24.86 1.32 -30.78
C ASN A 772 -23.58 0.95 -30.02
N ILE A 773 -22.42 1.38 -30.52
CA ILE A 773 -21.14 1.38 -29.78
C ILE A 773 -21.26 2.19 -28.47
N LEU A 774 -21.93 3.35 -28.52
CA LEU A 774 -22.16 4.17 -27.32
C LEU A 774 -23.14 3.54 -26.30
N ILE A 775 -23.98 2.60 -26.74
CA ILE A 775 -24.93 1.85 -25.89
C ILE A 775 -24.28 0.60 -25.29
N SER A 776 -23.23 0.04 -25.92
CA SER A 776 -22.42 -1.06 -25.37
C SER A 776 -21.37 -0.60 -24.35
N LEU A 777 -21.20 0.71 -24.16
CA LEU A 777 -20.10 1.35 -23.42
C LEU A 777 -20.11 1.25 -21.88
N THR A 778 -20.95 0.44 -21.24
CA THR A 778 -20.93 0.36 -19.76
C THR A 778 -21.21 -1.05 -19.23
N PRO A 779 -20.29 -1.68 -18.47
CA PRO A 779 -20.53 -3.00 -17.85
C PRO A 779 -21.50 -2.95 -16.64
N TRP A 780 -22.43 -1.99 -16.57
CA TRP A 780 -23.24 -1.69 -15.37
C TRP A 780 -24.77 -1.75 -15.65
N PRO A 781 -25.57 -2.54 -14.90
CA PRO A 781 -27.00 -2.78 -15.18
C PRO A 781 -27.95 -1.58 -14.99
N GLU A 782 -27.51 -0.49 -14.35
CA GLU A 782 -28.38 0.60 -13.89
C GLU A 782 -28.94 1.48 -15.03
N PHE A 783 -28.33 1.47 -16.21
CA PHE A 783 -28.78 2.25 -17.37
C PHE A 783 -29.92 1.63 -18.17
N LYS A 784 -30.24 0.33 -17.99
CA LYS A 784 -31.48 -0.23 -18.57
C LYS A 784 -32.74 0.45 -18.01
N SER A 785 -32.66 1.05 -16.82
CA SER A 785 -33.73 1.86 -16.22
C SER A 785 -33.87 3.25 -16.81
N LEU A 786 -32.89 3.73 -17.59
CA LEU A 786 -32.93 5.04 -18.25
C LEU A 786 -33.77 5.03 -19.55
N LEU A 787 -34.07 3.83 -20.07
CA LEU A 787 -34.87 3.61 -21.27
C LEU A 787 -36.38 3.45 -20.98
N SER A 788 -36.81 3.51 -19.71
CA SER A 788 -38.22 3.40 -19.32
C SER A 788 -39.04 4.70 -19.48
N GLY A 789 -38.41 5.80 -19.91
CA GLY A 789 -39.13 7.01 -20.30
C GLY A 789 -39.62 7.92 -19.17
N GLU A 790 -39.07 7.83 -17.96
CA GLU A 790 -39.43 8.75 -16.87
C GLU A 790 -38.73 10.12 -16.98
N LYS A 791 -39.51 11.14 -17.33
CA LYS A 791 -39.08 12.52 -17.62
C LYS A 791 -38.32 13.23 -16.50
N ASN A 792 -38.39 12.77 -15.25
CA ASN A 792 -37.79 13.48 -14.10
C ASN A 792 -36.33 13.11 -13.78
N ARG A 793 -35.69 12.20 -14.54
CA ARG A 793 -34.25 11.88 -14.39
C ARG A 793 -33.33 12.36 -15.52
N MET A 794 -33.87 13.00 -16.56
CA MET A 794 -33.08 13.47 -17.72
C MET A 794 -32.15 14.66 -17.45
N ARG A 795 -32.27 15.37 -16.32
CA ARG A 795 -31.40 16.52 -16.00
C ARG A 795 -29.99 16.12 -15.51
N ALA A 796 -29.74 14.85 -15.20
CA ALA A 796 -28.42 14.35 -14.79
C ALA A 796 -27.51 13.94 -15.98
N GLY A 797 -28.07 13.77 -17.19
CA GLY A 797 -27.37 13.20 -18.35
C GLY A 797 -26.38 14.12 -19.08
N ALA A 798 -26.23 15.38 -18.68
CA ALA A 798 -25.26 16.33 -19.27
C ALA A 798 -24.09 16.69 -18.33
N LEU A 799 -24.11 16.18 -17.10
CA LEU A 799 -23.05 16.32 -16.08
C LEU A 799 -22.40 14.96 -15.73
N GLY A 800 -22.75 13.89 -16.45
CA GLY A 800 -22.48 12.51 -16.05
C GLY A 800 -21.04 12.01 -16.20
N LEU A 801 -20.13 12.71 -16.87
CA LEU A 801 -18.73 12.25 -17.01
C LEU A 801 -17.85 12.60 -15.80
N SER A 802 -18.30 13.49 -14.90
CA SER A 802 -17.63 13.68 -13.61
C SER A 802 -18.03 12.66 -12.53
N VAL A 803 -19.01 11.78 -12.81
CA VAL A 803 -19.58 10.83 -11.84
C VAL A 803 -19.35 9.35 -12.21
N TYR A 804 -18.95 9.04 -13.45
CA TYR A 804 -18.67 7.65 -13.86
C TYR A 804 -17.18 7.34 -14.09
N MET A 805 -16.32 8.13 -13.47
CA MET A 805 -15.15 7.54 -12.83
C MET A 805 -15.67 6.90 -11.55
N ILE A 806 -15.35 5.63 -11.29
CA ILE A 806 -15.42 5.08 -9.93
C ILE A 806 -14.89 6.17 -8.97
N PRO A 807 -15.45 6.37 -7.76
CA PRO A 807 -14.89 7.28 -6.76
C PRO A 807 -13.49 6.77 -6.34
N TYR A 808 -12.52 7.01 -7.20
CA TYR A 808 -11.11 6.75 -7.07
C TYR A 808 -10.36 8.08 -7.19
N GLY A 809 -10.98 9.17 -6.70
CA GLY A 809 -10.32 10.39 -6.24
C GLY A 809 -9.39 10.19 -5.04
N GLY A 810 -8.73 9.02 -4.98
CA GLY A 810 -7.83 8.59 -3.91
C GLY A 810 -6.89 7.43 -4.31
N PHE A 811 -6.64 7.16 -5.61
CA PHE A 811 -5.95 5.92 -6.03
C PHE A 811 -4.53 6.04 -6.58
N ALA A 812 -3.96 7.24 -6.77
CA ALA A 812 -2.56 7.31 -7.19
C ALA A 812 -1.57 6.99 -6.04
N GLY A 813 -2.04 6.75 -4.80
CA GLY A 813 -1.24 6.59 -3.58
C GLY A 813 -1.24 5.18 -3.01
N LYS A 814 -1.43 4.17 -3.86
CA LYS A 814 -1.77 2.80 -3.47
C LYS A 814 -0.91 1.71 -4.13
N LEU A 815 0.33 2.01 -4.51
CA LEU A 815 1.06 1.13 -5.43
C LEU A 815 2.31 0.47 -4.87
N LEU A 816 2.11 -0.81 -4.49
CA LEU A 816 2.82 -2.01 -4.96
C LEU A 816 2.61 -3.23 -4.02
N ALA A 817 1.61 -3.17 -3.14
CA ALA A 817 0.98 -4.32 -2.49
C ALA A 817 -0.53 -4.26 -2.81
N GLY A 818 -1.08 -5.31 -3.39
CA GLY A 818 -2.51 -5.44 -3.77
C GLY A 818 -3.52 -5.42 -2.61
N THR A 819 -3.48 -4.40 -1.74
CA THR A 819 -4.43 -4.23 -0.64
C THR A 819 -5.54 -3.23 -0.99
N ALA A 820 -6.75 -3.74 -1.22
CA ALA A 820 -7.96 -2.91 -1.31
C ALA A 820 -8.35 -2.26 0.04
N LYS A 821 -7.79 -2.71 1.18
CA LYS A 821 -8.19 -2.28 2.54
C LYS A 821 -7.36 -1.17 3.20
N VAL A 822 -6.20 -0.79 2.65
CA VAL A 822 -5.34 0.32 3.15
C VAL A 822 -5.86 1.71 2.72
N ALA A 823 -7.14 1.77 2.33
CA ALA A 823 -7.66 2.74 1.38
C ALA A 823 -8.01 4.14 1.90
N THR A 824 -8.01 4.41 3.21
CA THR A 824 -8.81 5.54 3.75
C THR A 824 -8.05 6.75 4.30
N ARG A 825 -6.73 6.74 4.53
CA ARG A 825 -6.06 7.89 5.20
C ARG A 825 -4.80 8.50 4.55
N LEU A 826 -4.02 7.78 3.74
CA LEU A 826 -2.67 8.23 3.34
C LEU A 826 -2.50 8.66 1.87
N GLY A 827 -3.50 8.40 1.01
CA GLY A 827 -3.39 8.50 -0.46
C GLY A 827 -3.11 9.87 -1.06
N LYS A 828 -3.17 10.98 -0.29
CA LYS A 828 -2.80 12.33 -0.79
C LYS A 828 -1.37 12.76 -0.46
N LYS A 829 -0.68 12.13 0.50
CA LYS A 829 0.63 12.59 1.00
C LYS A 829 1.86 11.84 0.44
N LEU A 830 1.71 10.56 0.07
CA LEU A 830 2.84 9.78 -0.49
C LEU A 830 3.16 10.15 -1.95
N ILE A 831 2.14 10.30 -2.80
CA ILE A 831 2.30 10.59 -4.24
C ILE A 831 2.90 11.98 -4.48
N ALA A 832 2.50 12.97 -3.67
CA ALA A 832 2.95 14.33 -3.84
C ALA A 832 4.41 14.53 -3.40
N ARG A 833 5.02 13.57 -2.69
CA ARG A 833 6.32 13.75 -2.05
C ARG A 833 7.06 12.43 -1.79
N VAL A 834 7.30 11.57 -2.77
CA VAL A 834 8.52 10.72 -2.69
C VAL A 834 9.68 11.67 -2.94
N GLY A 835 10.34 12.09 -1.86
CA GLY A 835 11.50 12.97 -1.94
C GLY A 835 12.56 12.32 -2.82
N LYS A 836 12.99 13.04 -3.86
CA LYS A 836 13.99 12.64 -4.87
C LYS A 836 15.40 12.38 -4.30
N VAL A 837 15.55 11.71 -3.17
CA VAL A 837 16.88 11.23 -2.77
C VAL A 837 17.13 9.93 -3.52
N HIS A 838 17.91 10.09 -4.59
CA HIS A 838 18.46 8.97 -5.31
C HIS A 838 19.54 8.36 -4.40
N VAL A 839 19.34 7.11 -3.98
CA VAL A 839 20.32 6.32 -3.22
C VAL A 839 21.67 6.36 -3.93
N SER A 840 21.67 6.36 -5.27
CA SER A 840 22.87 6.55 -6.11
C SER A 840 23.62 7.85 -5.80
N LYS A 841 22.92 8.98 -5.70
CA LYS A 841 23.54 10.29 -5.33
C LYS A 841 24.08 10.28 -3.91
N LEU A 842 23.38 9.63 -3.00
CA LEU A 842 23.77 9.56 -1.60
C LEU A 842 25.01 8.68 -1.41
N LEU A 843 25.10 7.56 -2.13
CA LEU A 843 26.29 6.70 -2.18
C LEU A 843 27.53 7.46 -2.66
N MET A 844 27.39 8.26 -3.73
CA MET A 844 28.47 9.10 -4.24
C MET A 844 28.94 10.15 -3.21
N LYS A 845 27.99 10.76 -2.49
CA LYS A 845 28.27 11.83 -1.52
C LYS A 845 28.94 11.32 -0.25
N THR A 846 28.48 10.19 0.28
CA THR A 846 28.88 9.69 1.60
C THR A 846 30.18 8.87 1.60
N ARG A 847 30.70 8.46 0.43
CA ARG A 847 31.94 7.66 0.28
C ARG A 847 32.02 6.45 1.23
N ILE A 848 30.88 5.84 1.56
CA ILE A 848 30.84 4.67 2.45
C ILE A 848 31.40 3.47 1.68
N THR A 849 32.58 2.98 2.08
CA THR A 849 33.19 1.77 1.53
C THR A 849 32.46 0.54 2.09
N LEU A 850 31.55 -0.03 1.29
CA LEU A 850 30.67 -1.14 1.69
C LEU A 850 31.39 -2.49 1.62
N ARG A 851 32.48 -2.66 2.36
CA ARG A 851 33.10 -3.98 2.56
C ARG A 851 32.33 -4.72 3.65
N GLY A 852 31.26 -5.45 3.30
CA GLY A 852 30.64 -6.41 4.23
C GLY A 852 29.11 -6.46 4.35
N THR A 853 28.34 -5.77 3.51
CA THR A 853 26.86 -5.90 3.50
C THR A 853 26.43 -7.18 2.82
N THR A 854 26.20 -8.21 3.63
CA THR A 854 26.27 -9.58 3.13
C THR A 854 25.01 -10.40 3.43
N SER A 855 24.11 -9.88 4.25
CA SER A 855 22.78 -10.42 4.49
C SER A 855 21.82 -9.26 4.73
N ILE A 856 20.50 -9.49 4.64
CA ILE A 856 19.49 -8.61 5.27
C ILE A 856 19.77 -8.69 6.77
N ASN A 857 20.74 -7.89 7.23
CA ASN A 857 21.07 -7.79 8.64
C ASN A 857 20.39 -6.54 9.13
N ILE A 858 19.39 -6.74 9.98
CA ILE A 858 18.61 -5.65 10.58
C ILE A 858 19.50 -4.87 11.57
N ARG A 859 20.65 -5.44 11.97
CA ARG A 859 21.70 -4.73 12.72
C ARG A 859 22.93 -4.46 11.85
N PRO A 860 23.40 -3.20 11.75
CA PRO A 860 24.68 -2.89 11.13
C PRO A 860 25.85 -3.60 11.84
N ALA A 861 26.96 -3.81 11.13
CA ALA A 861 28.19 -4.34 11.74
C ALA A 861 28.72 -3.42 12.87
N PRO A 862 29.43 -3.96 13.89
CA PRO A 862 29.86 -3.24 15.09
C PRO A 862 30.61 -1.91 14.82
N ASP A 863 31.42 -1.87 13.76
CA ASP A 863 32.20 -0.72 13.30
C ASP A 863 31.34 0.37 12.63
N VAL A 864 30.20 0.00 12.04
CA VAL A 864 29.24 0.90 11.39
C VAL A 864 28.19 1.43 12.37
N THR A 865 27.96 0.71 13.49
CA THR A 865 26.93 1.03 14.49
C THR A 865 27.05 2.45 15.04
N GLY A 866 28.25 2.96 15.29
CA GLY A 866 28.44 4.27 15.93
C GLY A 866 27.87 5.44 15.13
N LYS A 867 28.08 5.46 13.80
CA LYS A 867 27.55 6.53 12.93
C LYS A 867 26.05 6.37 12.67
N VAL A 868 25.58 5.13 12.52
CA VAL A 868 24.15 4.85 12.31
C VAL A 868 23.33 5.25 13.54
N LEU A 869 23.76 4.82 14.73
CA LEU A 869 23.11 5.18 16.00
C LEU A 869 23.10 6.70 16.21
N THR A 870 24.23 7.37 15.95
CA THR A 870 24.32 8.83 16.06
C THR A 870 23.35 9.52 15.09
N GLY A 871 23.33 9.12 13.82
CA GLY A 871 22.46 9.71 12.81
C GLY A 871 20.97 9.51 13.13
N VAL A 872 20.59 8.32 13.57
CA VAL A 872 19.21 8.03 14.01
C VAL A 872 18.83 8.84 15.24
N SER A 873 19.71 8.92 16.25
CA SER A 873 19.47 9.71 17.48
C SER A 873 19.26 11.19 17.15
N GLN A 874 20.15 11.78 16.35
CA GLN A 874 20.02 13.16 15.87
C GLN A 874 18.69 13.39 15.14
N PHE A 875 18.26 12.42 14.33
CA PHE A 875 16.97 12.51 13.64
C PHE A 875 15.80 12.55 14.61
N VAL A 876 15.80 11.64 15.60
CA VAL A 876 14.72 11.55 16.61
C VAL A 876 14.64 12.83 17.43
N GLU A 877 15.76 13.28 18.00
CA GLU A 877 15.83 14.51 18.82
C GLU A 877 15.30 15.75 18.07
N LYS A 878 15.57 15.84 16.77
CA LYS A 878 15.26 17.03 15.98
C LYS A 878 13.87 17.00 15.33
N HIS A 879 13.32 15.82 15.08
CA HIS A 879 12.18 15.67 14.17
C HIS A 879 11.00 14.84 14.69
N VAL A 880 11.18 14.11 15.79
CA VAL A 880 10.11 13.32 16.41
C VAL A 880 9.53 14.11 17.57
N THR A 881 8.30 14.60 17.41
CA THR A 881 7.56 15.36 18.42
C THR A 881 6.79 14.46 19.40
N TRP A 882 6.78 13.14 19.19
CA TRP A 882 6.14 12.18 20.08
C TRP A 882 7.05 11.90 21.28
N LYS A 883 6.71 12.49 22.42
CA LYS A 883 7.51 12.38 23.65
C LYS A 883 7.59 10.95 24.20
N PHE A 884 6.63 10.07 23.89
CA PHE A 884 6.72 8.63 24.20
C PHE A 884 7.97 8.00 23.57
N LEU A 885 8.12 8.13 22.25
CA LEU A 885 9.32 7.66 21.55
C LEU A 885 10.56 8.40 22.08
N ALA A 886 10.50 9.71 22.32
CA ALA A 886 11.67 10.47 22.79
C ALA A 886 12.12 10.12 24.22
N ILE A 887 11.20 9.82 25.15
CA ILE A 887 11.48 9.45 26.55
C ILE A 887 12.04 8.02 26.61
N THR A 888 11.45 7.09 25.86
CA THR A 888 11.90 5.68 25.84
C THR A 888 13.21 5.52 25.04
N VAL A 889 13.37 6.25 23.93
CA VAL A 889 14.65 6.36 23.20
C VAL A 889 15.74 6.96 24.09
N GLY A 890 15.44 8.01 24.87
CA GLY A 890 16.39 8.60 25.83
C GLY A 890 16.85 7.62 26.91
N LYS A 891 15.93 6.91 27.56
CA LYS A 891 16.24 5.89 28.58
C LYS A 891 17.02 4.69 27.99
N GLY A 892 16.63 4.22 26.80
CA GLY A 892 17.28 3.10 26.10
C GLY A 892 18.67 3.44 25.56
N TYR A 893 18.87 4.65 25.05
CA TYR A 893 20.17 5.14 24.54
C TYR A 893 21.20 5.26 25.66
N SER A 894 20.83 5.82 26.82
CA SER A 894 21.70 5.90 28.00
C SER A 894 22.15 4.51 28.48
N ARG A 895 21.23 3.53 28.55
CA ARG A 895 21.55 2.16 28.99
C ARG A 895 22.44 1.40 27.99
N ARG A 896 22.26 1.61 26.68
CA ARG A 896 23.16 1.05 25.63
C ARG A 896 24.56 1.63 25.67
N LEU A 897 24.69 2.94 25.84
CA LEU A 897 25.99 3.59 25.96
C LEU A 897 26.75 3.02 27.16
N ILE A 898 26.08 2.88 28.31
CA ILE A 898 26.64 2.27 29.52
C ILE A 898 27.03 0.80 29.29
N ALA A 899 26.16 -0.02 28.69
CA ALA A 899 26.46 -1.44 28.41
C ALA A 899 27.61 -1.62 27.41
N SER A 900 27.64 -0.83 26.33
CA SER A 900 28.70 -0.86 25.32
C SER A 900 30.04 -0.38 25.86
N MET A 901 30.05 0.65 26.72
CA MET A 901 31.24 1.12 27.43
C MET A 901 31.76 0.08 28.43
N GLY A 902 30.88 -0.59 29.17
CA GLY A 902 31.25 -1.66 30.10
C GLY A 902 31.79 -2.92 29.42
N THR A 903 31.41 -3.22 28.18
CA THR A 903 31.99 -4.34 27.40
C THR A 903 33.33 -4.01 26.72
N GLN A 904 33.67 -2.73 26.56
CA GLN A 904 34.95 -2.31 25.96
C GLN A 904 36.11 -2.29 26.97
N GLU A 905 35.84 -2.08 28.26
CA GLU A 905 36.89 -2.12 29.30
C GLU A 905 37.59 -3.50 29.43
N PRO A 906 36.88 -4.64 29.46
CA PRO A 906 37.54 -5.96 29.52
C PRO A 906 38.30 -6.30 28.25
N GLN A 907 37.78 -5.95 27.05
CA GLN A 907 38.44 -6.26 25.78
C GLN A 907 39.69 -5.40 25.54
N ALA A 908 39.72 -4.16 26.06
CA ALA A 908 40.90 -3.30 26.01
C ALA A 908 41.98 -3.71 27.03
N GLU A 909 41.61 -4.32 28.16
CA GLU A 909 42.55 -4.91 29.10
C GLU A 909 43.10 -6.26 28.61
N GLU A 910 42.27 -7.10 27.97
CA GLU A 910 42.71 -8.36 27.38
C GLU A 910 43.70 -8.11 26.23
N GLN A 911 43.42 -7.11 25.36
CA GLN A 911 44.34 -6.66 24.29
C GLN A 911 45.58 -5.91 24.77
N LYS A 912 45.64 -5.46 26.03
CA LYS A 912 46.87 -4.93 26.65
C LYS A 912 47.68 -6.01 27.36
N SER A 913 47.10 -7.20 27.57
CA SER A 913 47.72 -8.33 28.27
C SER A 913 48.24 -9.45 27.35
N THR A 914 47.87 -9.41 26.05
CA THR A 914 48.47 -10.20 24.95
C THR A 914 49.22 -9.29 24.00
#